data_AF-A0A836GZB3-F1
#
_entry.id   AF-A0A836GZB3-F1
#
_cell.length_a   1.000
_cell.length_b   1.000
_cell.length_c   1.000
_cell.angle_alpha   90.00
_cell.angle_beta   90.00
_cell.angle_gamma   90.00
#
_symmetry.space_group_name_H-M   'P 1'
#
loop_
_entity.id
_entity.type
_entity.pdbx_description
1 polymer ?
#
loop_
_entity_poly.entity_id
_entity_poly.type
_entity_poly.pdbx_seq_one_letter_code
_entity_poly.pdbx_strand_id
1 'polypeptide(L)'
;MTDVGFNRHILIDGLPNNVTPDKRELFQRHFSRRIGELLGGERFSLHLLTDPETALLSGAILSCVTEAQAEAALAKLNRFPFTKSAVLTTYRWSSLEEARVDDGPYVPPPMADDGDEEEEAELVHNMAEDPEARPQFLIKSGMSFDCDWYWFNWEKNEPDLYRRRKISKDDPLCRWSEVDRDNKKLSSGMVCSALPVARPLPVWSTYGSMVISQHEKGLRVWAGRSMRLHFEITMDINAFMVSPCEKYIIVQTPKDISIINLRTAKKIRTIGNLDLHSDDLWPVMRFSADDSLVVVCKTGYRPMDSTEVPDGHLNIYVSETMKLLKGVGSSGHSFAIPGLYKAEWNPVVGTQMAYICELGPNQGWKAVVADMVVNEDGEVEQRVLNERNFLVATRLDMLWHPAGTFLCVRVAAKGPTEYFLFHVAERNVPITRLSIKRGYIPTRFAWQTGGDKFAVLLKRDGVGAGLGETGVLQIFMIGKQGPKVLHEVATSATHLFWAPHGGRLAAANFDKSLLHFFVLHDNNTITDKNKLSGISATNCEWDPTGRYFAVWVSSIHEQALTPQYRIFDYTGNELFKKAIKPLSHFAWRPMPPTLLTPGDVKKARDMLKTLMRDYEATAIALKAEEQERIDKERKSKEEDYIKRMKIAARYAEERALEQTREEQRANSKWVRFNNNRLKALPEEEHIIHEDVTEYHVVSRRQVGTGAAKK
;
A
#
# COMPACT_ATOMS: atom_id res chain seq x y z
N MET A 1 -13.97 27.42 56.89
CA MET A 1 -12.85 26.98 57.77
C MET A 1 -11.70 26.67 56.85
N THR A 2 -10.54 27.26 57.11
CA THR A 2 -9.35 27.22 56.26
C THR A 2 -8.82 25.80 56.09
N ASP A 3 -8.55 25.47 54.83
CA ASP A 3 -8.16 24.19 54.23
C ASP A 3 -6.72 23.76 54.57
N VAL A 4 -6.32 23.90 55.85
CA VAL A 4 -4.93 23.74 56.27
C VAL A 4 -4.83 22.51 57.15
N GLY A 5 -4.64 21.35 56.53
CA GLY A 5 -4.23 20.12 57.22
C GLY A 5 -4.80 18.81 56.68
N PHE A 6 -5.86 18.84 55.86
CA PHE A 6 -6.57 17.62 55.47
C PHE A 6 -5.84 16.71 54.47
N ASN A 7 -4.91 17.25 53.68
CA ASN A 7 -4.09 16.46 52.74
C ASN A 7 -3.12 15.48 53.44
N ARG A 8 -2.96 15.57 54.76
CA ARG A 8 -2.14 14.64 55.53
C ARG A 8 -2.93 13.44 56.06
N HIS A 9 -4.24 13.42 55.84
CA HIS A 9 -5.14 12.37 56.29
C HIS A 9 -5.61 11.53 55.10
N ILE A 10 -5.53 10.21 55.24
CA ILE A 10 -6.10 9.27 54.28
C ILE A 10 -7.19 8.45 54.95
N LEU A 11 -8.25 8.15 54.20
CA LEU A 11 -9.34 7.28 54.64
C LEU A 11 -9.03 5.85 54.20
N ILE A 12 -9.23 4.89 55.09
CA ILE A 12 -9.04 3.45 54.86
C ILE A 12 -10.38 2.76 55.04
N ASP A 13 -10.83 2.09 53.99
CA ASP A 13 -12.06 1.31 53.91
C ASP A 13 -11.73 -0.17 53.63
N GLY A 14 -12.71 -1.06 53.78
CA GLY A 14 -12.56 -2.51 53.57
C GLY A 14 -11.96 -3.25 54.78
N LEU A 15 -12.20 -2.75 55.99
CA LEU A 15 -11.80 -3.42 57.23
C LEU A 15 -12.69 -4.65 57.51
N PRO A 16 -12.24 -5.63 58.32
CA PRO A 16 -13.05 -6.80 58.64
C PRO A 16 -14.32 -6.46 59.44
N ASN A 17 -15.49 -6.87 58.94
CA ASN A 17 -16.81 -6.59 59.55
C ASN A 17 -17.09 -7.35 60.86
N ASN A 18 -16.17 -8.21 61.32
CA ASN A 18 -16.36 -9.09 62.48
C ASN A 18 -15.63 -8.61 63.76
N VAL A 19 -15.17 -7.36 63.80
CA VAL A 19 -14.49 -6.77 64.96
C VAL A 19 -15.52 -6.25 65.97
N THR A 20 -15.82 -7.07 66.99
CA THR A 20 -16.71 -6.70 68.11
C THR A 20 -16.03 -5.72 69.08
N PRO A 21 -16.81 -4.98 69.90
CA PRO A 21 -16.27 -3.98 70.84
C PRO A 21 -15.15 -4.54 71.75
N ASP A 22 -15.31 -5.77 72.25
CA ASP A 22 -14.35 -6.43 73.15
C ASP A 22 -13.00 -6.76 72.47
N LYS A 23 -12.97 -6.85 71.13
CA LYS A 23 -11.77 -7.19 70.35
C LYS A 23 -11.09 -5.95 69.75
N ARG A 24 -11.64 -4.75 69.98
CA ARG A 24 -11.20 -3.51 69.34
C ARG A 24 -9.79 -3.08 69.73
N GLU A 25 -9.43 -3.16 71.00
CA GLU A 25 -8.07 -2.81 71.45
C GLU A 25 -7.02 -3.76 70.87
N LEU A 26 -7.32 -5.06 70.85
CA LEU A 26 -6.46 -6.09 70.26
C LEU A 26 -6.29 -5.86 68.75
N PHE A 27 -7.39 -5.55 68.06
CA PHE A 27 -7.37 -5.21 66.63
C PHE A 27 -6.56 -3.95 66.37
N GLN A 28 -6.78 -2.87 67.13
CA GLN A 28 -6.05 -1.61 66.97
C GLN A 28 -4.54 -1.79 67.15
N ARG A 29 -4.10 -2.56 68.16
CA ARG A 29 -2.68 -2.87 68.35
C ARG A 29 -2.11 -3.66 67.18
N HIS A 30 -2.83 -4.68 66.71
CA HIS A 30 -2.39 -5.52 65.59
C HIS A 30 -2.35 -4.74 64.27
N PHE A 31 -3.39 -3.97 63.99
CA PHE A 31 -3.55 -3.19 62.78
C PHE A 31 -2.52 -2.06 62.72
N SER A 32 -2.31 -1.30 63.82
CA SER A 32 -1.25 -0.29 63.89
C SER A 32 0.15 -0.89 63.71
N ARG A 33 0.45 -2.04 64.31
CA ARG A 33 1.75 -2.71 64.08
C ARG A 33 1.94 -3.06 62.61
N ARG A 34 0.91 -3.63 61.97
CA ARG A 34 0.99 -4.10 60.58
C ARG A 34 1.10 -2.95 59.58
N ILE A 35 0.36 -1.87 59.79
CA ILE A 35 0.47 -0.65 58.97
C ILE A 35 1.86 -0.01 59.17
N GLY A 36 2.39 0.00 60.39
CA GLY A 36 3.75 0.50 60.65
C GLY A 36 4.85 -0.30 59.98
N GLU A 37 4.72 -1.63 59.90
CA GLU A 37 5.62 -2.48 59.11
C GLU A 37 5.58 -2.12 57.62
N LEU A 38 4.39 -1.91 57.06
CA LEU A 38 4.19 -1.60 55.63
C LEU A 38 4.70 -0.20 55.25
N LEU A 39 4.58 0.76 56.17
CA LEU A 39 5.04 2.13 55.98
C LEU A 39 6.53 2.32 56.32
N GLY A 40 7.20 1.29 56.85
CA GLY A 40 8.64 1.34 57.13
C GLY A 40 9.01 2.09 58.42
N GLY A 41 8.15 2.08 59.43
CA GLY A 41 8.42 2.67 60.75
C GLY A 41 8.19 4.18 60.84
N GLU A 42 7.52 4.77 59.86
CA GLU A 42 7.13 6.18 59.91
C GLU A 42 6.16 6.47 61.06
N ARG A 43 6.18 7.70 61.60
CA ARG A 43 5.25 8.12 62.65
C ARG A 43 3.90 8.46 62.03
N PHE A 44 2.84 7.80 62.48
CA PHE A 44 1.46 8.08 62.08
C PHE A 44 0.52 7.97 63.28
N SER A 45 -0.64 8.63 63.21
CA SER A 45 -1.76 8.37 64.13
C SER A 45 -2.87 7.64 63.38
N LEU A 46 -3.47 6.66 64.05
CA LEU A 46 -4.54 5.86 63.47
C LEU A 46 -5.80 6.00 64.33
N HIS A 47 -6.89 6.43 63.69
CA HIS A 47 -8.21 6.58 64.29
C HIS A 47 -9.18 5.60 63.66
N LEU A 48 -9.76 4.71 64.46
CA LEU A 48 -10.75 3.75 64.00
C LEU A 48 -12.15 4.39 63.99
N LEU A 49 -12.89 4.21 62.89
CA LEU A 49 -14.25 4.68 62.72
C LEU A 49 -15.23 3.55 63.03
N THR A 50 -16.28 3.88 63.78
CA THR A 50 -17.33 2.95 64.17
C THR A 50 -18.66 3.39 63.60
N ASP A 51 -19.45 2.43 63.15
CA ASP A 51 -20.83 2.68 62.76
C ASP A 51 -21.69 2.96 64.01
N PRO A 52 -22.42 4.10 64.07
CA PRO A 52 -23.26 4.46 65.21
C PRO A 52 -24.43 3.50 65.45
N GLU A 53 -24.92 2.74 64.46
CA GLU A 53 -26.05 1.83 64.65
C GLU A 53 -25.63 0.43 65.09
N THR A 54 -24.56 -0.11 64.50
CA THR A 54 -24.12 -1.50 64.74
C THR A 54 -22.98 -1.61 65.76
N ALA A 55 -22.37 -0.48 66.14
CA ALA A 55 -21.15 -0.41 66.95
C ALA A 55 -19.97 -1.22 66.40
N LEU A 56 -20.04 -1.68 65.15
CA LEU A 56 -18.98 -2.39 64.44
C LEU A 56 -18.01 -1.40 63.79
N LEU A 57 -16.84 -1.92 63.40
CA LEU A 57 -15.81 -1.14 62.75
C LEU A 57 -16.19 -0.89 61.28
N SER A 58 -16.29 0.38 60.88
CA SER A 58 -16.65 0.77 59.50
C SER A 58 -15.46 1.22 58.67
N GLY A 59 -14.40 1.75 59.29
CA GLY A 59 -13.25 2.26 58.57
C GLY A 59 -12.16 2.76 59.51
N ALA A 60 -11.12 3.38 58.95
CA ALA A 60 -10.07 4.03 59.71
C ALA A 60 -9.57 5.29 59.01
N ILE A 61 -9.10 6.26 59.80
CA ILE A 61 -8.39 7.45 59.32
C ILE A 61 -6.93 7.32 59.74
N LEU A 62 -6.04 7.42 58.77
CA LEU A 62 -4.60 7.44 58.99
C LEU A 62 -4.08 8.86 58.79
N SER A 63 -3.50 9.42 59.84
CA SER A 63 -2.90 10.76 59.83
C SER A 63 -1.39 10.65 59.78
N CYS A 64 -0.80 11.17 58.70
CA CYS A 64 0.64 11.21 58.51
C CYS A 64 1.23 12.56 58.94
N VAL A 65 2.54 12.61 59.22
CA VAL A 65 3.21 13.86 59.61
C VAL A 65 3.33 14.82 58.43
N THR A 66 3.54 14.30 57.23
CA THR A 66 3.69 15.06 55.98
C THR A 66 2.76 14.56 54.89
N GLU A 67 2.47 15.42 53.91
CA GLU A 67 1.62 15.09 52.74
C GLU A 67 2.28 14.07 51.82
N ALA A 68 3.60 14.14 51.63
CA ALA A 68 4.35 13.14 50.88
C ALA A 68 4.25 11.74 51.49
N GLN A 69 4.18 11.63 52.81
CA GLN A 69 3.95 10.36 53.50
C GLN A 69 2.53 9.84 53.33
N ALA A 70 1.54 10.73 53.34
CA ALA A 70 0.15 10.38 53.06
C ALA A 70 -0.01 9.81 51.64
N GLU A 71 0.63 10.41 50.64
CA GLU A 71 0.66 9.92 49.26
C GLU A 71 1.36 8.56 49.13
N ALA A 72 2.52 8.40 49.78
CA ALA A 72 3.23 7.13 49.80
C ALA A 72 2.42 6.02 50.50
N ALA A 73 1.72 6.35 51.59
CA ALA A 73 0.83 5.43 52.30
C ALA A 73 -0.39 5.05 51.45
N LEU A 74 -0.99 6.02 50.74
CA LEU A 74 -2.11 5.78 49.83
C LEU A 74 -1.72 4.79 48.72
N ALA A 75 -0.57 5.01 48.07
CA ALA A 75 -0.10 4.10 47.02
C ALA A 75 0.20 2.67 47.52
N LYS A 76 0.72 2.54 48.75
CA LYS A 76 1.10 1.23 49.33
C LYS A 76 -0.08 0.46 49.91
N LEU A 77 -1.09 1.16 50.46
CA LEU A 77 -2.21 0.53 51.16
C LEU A 77 -3.43 0.30 50.25
N ASN A 78 -3.50 0.96 49.08
CA ASN A 78 -4.61 0.77 48.15
C ASN A 78 -4.63 -0.65 47.57
N ARG A 79 -5.78 -1.33 47.69
CA ARG A 79 -6.00 -2.74 47.32
C ARG A 79 -5.09 -3.73 48.06
N PHE A 80 -4.63 -3.38 49.26
CA PHE A 80 -3.80 -4.28 50.06
C PHE A 80 -4.63 -5.41 50.70
N PRO A 81 -4.33 -6.69 50.47
CA PRO A 81 -5.04 -7.80 51.09
C PRO A 81 -4.63 -7.94 52.57
N PHE A 82 -5.47 -7.47 53.49
CA PHE A 82 -5.20 -7.54 54.93
C PHE A 82 -5.52 -8.90 55.53
N THR A 83 -6.62 -9.53 55.07
CA THR A 83 -6.95 -10.93 55.36
C THR A 83 -7.38 -11.64 54.07
N LYS A 84 -7.73 -12.93 54.13
CA LYS A 84 -8.27 -13.66 52.98
C LYS A 84 -9.58 -13.08 52.44
N SER A 85 -10.31 -12.30 53.26
CA SER A 85 -11.63 -11.76 52.92
C SER A 85 -11.69 -10.23 52.94
N ALA A 86 -10.73 -9.55 53.56
CA ALA A 86 -10.70 -8.09 53.69
C ALA A 86 -9.54 -7.49 52.88
N VAL A 87 -9.88 -6.64 51.91
CA VAL A 87 -8.95 -5.90 51.07
C VAL A 87 -9.12 -4.42 51.38
N LEU A 88 -8.04 -3.78 51.81
CA LEU A 88 -8.04 -2.37 52.16
C LEU A 88 -8.13 -1.52 50.89
N THR A 89 -8.97 -0.50 50.93
CA THR A 89 -9.05 0.53 49.88
C THR A 89 -8.81 1.87 50.52
N THR A 90 -7.97 2.70 49.92
CA THR A 90 -7.59 3.99 50.51
C THR A 90 -8.01 5.14 49.62
N TYR A 91 -8.59 6.18 50.24
CA TYR A 91 -9.09 7.37 49.56
C TYR A 91 -8.39 8.61 50.10
N ARG A 92 -8.18 9.60 49.22
CA ARG A 92 -7.81 10.95 49.64
C ARG A 92 -8.99 11.62 50.33
N TRP A 93 -8.70 12.51 51.26
CA TRP A 93 -9.72 13.35 51.86
C TRP A 93 -10.44 14.24 50.82
N SER A 94 -9.70 14.81 49.86
CA SER A 94 -10.25 15.64 48.78
C SER A 94 -11.19 14.87 47.84
N SER A 95 -10.94 13.58 47.61
CA SER A 95 -11.81 12.72 46.79
C SER A 95 -13.17 12.48 47.45
N LEU A 96 -13.30 12.67 48.77
CA LEU A 96 -14.59 12.61 49.46
C LEU A 96 -15.45 13.85 49.16
N GLU A 97 -14.82 15.00 48.90
CA GLU A 97 -15.53 16.22 48.51
C GLU A 97 -16.01 16.11 47.07
N GLU A 98 -15.19 15.57 46.17
CA GLU A 98 -15.58 15.23 44.78
C GLU A 98 -16.72 14.21 44.76
N ALA A 99 -16.65 13.14 45.57
CA ALA A 99 -17.71 12.12 45.63
C ALA A 99 -19.02 12.58 46.29
N ARG A 100 -19.03 13.72 46.99
CA ARG A 100 -20.26 14.35 47.54
C ARG A 100 -20.98 15.20 46.50
N VAL A 101 -20.32 15.56 45.41
CA VAL A 101 -20.95 16.22 44.29
C VAL A 101 -21.72 15.15 43.52
N ASP A 102 -23.04 15.22 43.58
CA ASP A 102 -23.92 14.40 42.73
C ASP A 102 -23.79 14.95 41.30
N ASP A 103 -22.76 14.49 40.60
CA ASP A 103 -22.66 14.61 39.15
C ASP A 103 -23.85 13.79 38.61
N GLY A 104 -24.99 14.47 38.39
CA GLY A 104 -26.24 13.84 37.98
C GLY A 104 -26.10 12.90 36.77
N PRO A 105 -27.19 12.28 36.28
CA PRO A 105 -27.10 11.26 35.24
C PRO A 105 -26.24 11.75 34.08
N TYR A 106 -25.20 11.00 33.72
CA TYR A 106 -24.22 11.37 32.69
C TYR A 106 -24.97 11.91 31.47
N VAL A 107 -24.86 13.22 31.25
CA VAL A 107 -25.34 13.85 30.03
C VAL A 107 -24.14 13.82 29.09
N PRO A 108 -24.15 12.98 28.03
CA PRO A 108 -23.10 13.02 27.05
C PRO A 108 -22.98 14.47 26.54
N PRO A 109 -21.75 14.99 26.38
CA PRO A 109 -21.56 16.33 25.85
C PRO A 109 -22.38 16.47 24.54
N PRO A 110 -23.06 17.61 24.34
CA PRO A 110 -23.80 17.84 23.11
C PRO A 110 -22.83 17.64 21.93
N MET A 111 -23.17 16.72 21.02
CA MET A 111 -22.49 16.63 19.73
C MET A 111 -22.62 18.01 19.08
N ALA A 112 -21.51 18.53 18.56
CA ALA A 112 -21.49 19.86 17.99
C ALA A 112 -22.19 19.79 16.63
N ASP A 113 -23.48 20.10 16.60
CA ASP A 113 -24.32 20.09 15.40
C ASP A 113 -23.81 21.06 14.29
N ASP A 114 -22.84 21.92 14.60
CA ASP A 114 -22.26 22.90 13.66
C ASP A 114 -20.84 22.51 13.14
N GLY A 115 -20.37 21.28 13.36
CA GLY A 115 -19.05 20.82 12.87
C GLY A 115 -18.97 19.36 12.43
N ASP A 116 -19.87 18.51 12.92
CA ASP A 116 -19.83 17.07 12.66
C ASP A 116 -20.21 16.72 11.20
N GLU A 117 -21.09 17.49 10.55
CA GLU A 117 -21.40 17.28 9.12
C GLU A 117 -20.21 17.62 8.19
N GLU A 118 -19.42 18.65 8.50
CA GLU A 118 -18.22 18.98 7.71
C GLU A 118 -17.09 17.97 7.94
N GLU A 119 -16.88 17.50 9.17
CA GLU A 119 -15.86 16.47 9.48
C GLU A 119 -16.22 15.09 8.92
N GLU A 120 -17.49 14.66 8.99
CA GLU A 120 -17.95 13.43 8.34
C GLU A 120 -17.94 13.55 6.80
N ALA A 121 -18.31 14.72 6.25
CA ALA A 121 -18.19 14.99 4.81
C ALA A 121 -16.73 15.06 4.33
N GLU A 122 -15.77 15.35 5.22
CA GLU A 122 -14.35 15.33 4.88
C GLU A 122 -13.88 13.90 4.57
N LEU A 123 -14.31 12.86 5.30
CA LEU A 123 -13.88 11.46 5.10
C LEU A 123 -14.42 10.78 3.82
N VAL A 124 -15.23 11.50 3.03
CA VAL A 124 -15.82 10.97 1.79
C VAL A 124 -14.76 10.73 0.71
N HIS A 125 -14.90 9.61 0.00
CA HIS A 125 -14.01 9.22 -1.08
C HIS A 125 -14.25 10.07 -2.35
N ASN A 126 -13.68 11.28 -2.41
CA ASN A 126 -13.94 12.25 -3.49
C ASN A 126 -13.65 11.75 -4.93
N MET A 127 -12.83 10.70 -5.12
CA MET A 127 -12.64 10.09 -6.43
C MET A 127 -13.88 9.33 -6.92
N ALA A 128 -14.72 8.83 -6.01
CA ALA A 128 -15.98 8.18 -6.36
C ALA A 128 -17.07 9.18 -6.76
N GLU A 129 -16.91 10.46 -6.38
CA GLU A 129 -17.84 11.55 -6.72
C GLU A 129 -17.45 12.30 -8.01
N ASP A 130 -16.25 12.07 -8.55
CA ASP A 130 -15.77 12.75 -9.74
C ASP A 130 -16.64 12.38 -10.95
N PRO A 131 -17.34 13.34 -11.59
CA PRO A 131 -18.22 13.05 -12.72
C PRO A 131 -17.47 12.44 -13.92
N GLU A 132 -16.17 12.74 -14.05
CA GLU A 132 -15.29 12.24 -15.11
C GLU A 132 -14.63 10.89 -14.74
N ALA A 133 -14.86 10.40 -13.52
CA ALA A 133 -14.26 9.19 -12.96
C ALA A 133 -12.74 9.11 -13.17
N ARG A 134 -12.03 10.22 -13.02
CA ARG A 134 -10.58 10.30 -13.26
C ARG A 134 -9.82 9.56 -12.16
N PRO A 135 -8.79 8.76 -12.51
CA PRO A 135 -7.96 8.13 -11.50
C PRO A 135 -7.05 9.17 -10.85
N GLN A 136 -6.83 9.01 -9.55
CA GLN A 136 -5.92 9.83 -8.78
C GLN A 136 -4.65 9.08 -8.44
N PHE A 137 -3.57 9.81 -8.20
CA PHE A 137 -2.31 9.21 -7.75
C PHE A 137 -1.44 10.20 -6.97
N LEU A 138 -0.52 9.64 -6.18
CA LEU A 138 0.52 10.37 -5.47
C LEU A 138 1.87 10.23 -6.20
N ILE A 139 2.64 11.31 -6.16
CA ILE A 139 4.05 11.33 -6.53
C ILE A 139 4.85 11.87 -5.35
N LYS A 140 5.83 11.10 -4.87
CA LYS A 140 6.86 11.59 -3.93
C LYS A 140 8.13 11.90 -4.71
N SER A 141 8.50 13.18 -4.81
CA SER A 141 9.61 13.60 -5.68
C SER A 141 10.24 14.94 -5.28
N GLY A 142 11.32 15.32 -5.98
CA GLY A 142 12.05 16.57 -5.73
C GLY A 142 13.06 16.43 -4.60
N MET A 143 13.94 17.44 -4.45
CA MET A 143 15.03 17.41 -3.45
C MET A 143 14.52 17.36 -2.01
N SER A 144 13.35 17.95 -1.78
CA SER A 144 12.63 17.89 -0.52
C SER A 144 11.89 16.57 -0.33
N PHE A 145 11.66 15.77 -1.38
CA PHE A 145 10.73 14.65 -1.38
C PHE A 145 9.32 15.07 -0.96
N ASP A 146 8.81 16.11 -1.59
CA ASP A 146 7.44 16.54 -1.37
C ASP A 146 6.47 15.56 -2.06
N CYS A 147 5.30 15.39 -1.44
CA CYS A 147 4.23 14.57 -1.97
C CYS A 147 3.21 15.47 -2.66
N ASP A 148 3.01 15.20 -3.94
CA ASP A 148 1.99 15.84 -4.77
C ASP A 148 0.88 14.84 -5.09
N TRP A 149 -0.36 15.30 -5.02
CA TRP A 149 -1.56 14.53 -5.36
C TRP A 149 -2.16 15.06 -6.65
N TYR A 150 -2.35 14.19 -7.63
CA TYR A 150 -2.83 14.52 -8.97
C TYR A 150 -4.12 13.77 -9.31
N TRP A 151 -4.92 14.38 -10.17
CA TRP A 151 -5.86 13.68 -11.05
C TRP A 151 -5.18 13.40 -12.38
N PHE A 152 -5.50 12.29 -13.03
CA PHE A 152 -5.11 12.09 -14.43
C PHE A 152 -6.24 12.54 -15.36
N ASN A 153 -6.00 13.60 -16.11
CA ASN A 153 -6.92 14.11 -17.10
C ASN A 153 -6.75 13.36 -18.42
N TRP A 154 -7.74 12.54 -18.77
CA TRP A 154 -7.69 11.68 -19.94
C TRP A 154 -8.00 12.40 -21.25
N GLU A 155 -8.63 13.57 -21.21
CA GLU A 155 -8.89 14.38 -22.41
C GLU A 155 -7.59 15.02 -22.90
N LYS A 156 -6.80 15.55 -21.95
CA LYS A 156 -5.51 16.20 -22.23
C LYS A 156 -4.33 15.23 -22.21
N ASN A 157 -4.52 14.02 -21.70
CA ASN A 157 -3.46 13.05 -21.37
C ASN A 157 -2.37 13.64 -20.46
N GLU A 158 -2.78 14.47 -19.50
CA GLU A 158 -1.88 15.18 -18.60
C GLU A 158 -2.35 15.07 -17.14
N PRO A 159 -1.41 15.09 -16.18
CA PRO A 159 -1.76 15.08 -14.77
C PRO A 159 -2.11 16.49 -14.26
N ASP A 160 -3.31 16.65 -13.73
CA ASP A 160 -3.79 17.88 -13.10
C ASP A 160 -3.43 17.85 -11.61
N LEU A 161 -2.62 18.80 -11.16
CA LEU A 161 -2.23 18.90 -9.75
C LEU A 161 -3.47 19.23 -8.91
N TYR A 162 -3.90 18.28 -8.08
CA TYR A 162 -5.01 18.48 -7.16
C TYR A 162 -4.55 19.21 -5.90
N ARG A 163 -3.54 18.68 -5.23
CA ARG A 163 -2.98 19.28 -4.01
C ARG A 163 -1.47 19.05 -3.89
N ARG A 164 -0.83 20.09 -3.37
CA ARG A 164 0.54 20.08 -2.84
C ARG A 164 0.50 20.77 -1.48
N ARG A 165 0.75 20.06 -0.40
CA ARG A 165 0.88 20.70 0.92
C ARG A 165 2.27 21.29 1.07
N LYS A 166 2.33 22.62 1.20
CA LYS A 166 3.55 23.35 1.54
C LYS A 166 3.62 23.51 3.05
N ILE A 167 4.81 23.43 3.60
CA ILE A 167 5.07 23.73 5.01
C ILE A 167 4.68 25.19 5.25
N SER A 168 3.71 25.42 6.15
CA SER A 168 3.38 26.77 6.65
C SER A 168 4.03 26.97 8.02
N LYS A 169 4.24 28.22 8.41
CA LYS A 169 4.64 28.56 9.78
C LYS A 169 3.56 28.21 10.81
N ASP A 170 2.30 28.26 10.38
CA ASP A 170 1.13 28.04 11.24
C ASP A 170 0.76 26.55 11.40
N ASP A 171 1.29 25.68 10.53
CA ASP A 171 1.06 24.23 10.57
C ASP A 171 2.34 23.47 10.18
N PRO A 172 3.35 23.43 11.07
CA PRO A 172 4.68 22.88 10.78
C PRO A 172 4.68 21.35 10.66
N LEU A 173 3.61 20.68 11.11
CA LEU A 173 3.48 19.23 11.13
C LEU A 173 2.80 18.66 9.88
N CYS A 174 2.23 19.52 9.02
CA CYS A 174 1.39 19.15 7.87
C CYS A 174 2.14 18.64 6.63
N ARG A 175 3.14 17.78 6.83
CA ARG A 175 3.91 17.20 5.74
C ARG A 175 3.55 15.74 5.54
N TRP A 176 3.05 15.39 4.35
CA TRP A 176 2.73 14.01 3.98
C TRP A 176 3.96 13.12 3.78
N SER A 177 5.16 13.70 3.72
CA SER A 177 6.42 12.97 3.56
C SER A 177 7.25 12.96 4.83
N GLU A 178 7.99 11.85 4.98
CA GLU A 178 9.07 11.65 5.95
C GLU A 178 9.94 12.91 6.06
N VAL A 179 10.04 13.46 7.28
CA VAL A 179 11.08 14.43 7.60
C VAL A 179 12.24 13.62 8.18
N ASP A 180 13.15 13.18 7.33
CA ASP A 180 14.54 13.06 7.72
C ASP A 180 15.33 14.00 6.82
N ARG A 181 15.34 15.28 7.19
CA ARG A 181 16.12 16.32 6.50
C ARG A 181 17.61 16.13 6.71
N ASP A 182 18.02 15.31 7.68
CA ASP A 182 19.40 15.21 8.11
C ASP A 182 20.16 14.16 7.30
N ASN A 183 19.49 13.10 6.81
CA ASN A 183 20.19 12.00 6.16
C ASN A 183 20.41 12.09 4.64
N LYS A 184 19.86 13.06 3.90
CA LYS A 184 20.03 13.24 2.42
C LYS A 184 19.88 11.96 1.56
N LYS A 185 19.40 10.85 2.13
CA LYS A 185 19.34 9.52 1.52
C LYS A 185 17.89 9.08 1.46
N LEU A 186 17.53 8.52 0.32
CA LEU A 186 16.23 7.90 0.10
C LEU A 186 16.13 6.60 0.91
N SER A 187 15.19 6.55 1.85
CA SER A 187 14.84 5.32 2.56
C SER A 187 14.15 4.33 1.61
N SER A 188 14.31 3.04 1.85
CA SER A 188 13.55 2.00 1.11
C SER A 188 12.10 1.90 1.57
N GLY A 189 11.71 2.67 2.59
CA GLY A 189 10.39 2.65 3.22
C GLY A 189 10.23 1.50 4.21
N MET A 190 9.00 0.99 4.33
CA MET A 190 8.58 0.03 5.37
C MET A 190 7.70 -1.08 4.79
N VAL A 191 7.64 -2.24 5.44
CA VAL A 191 6.66 -3.27 5.10
C VAL A 191 5.25 -2.77 5.48
N CYS A 192 4.43 -2.45 4.50
CA CYS A 192 3.12 -1.79 4.70
C CYS A 192 1.93 -2.60 4.15
N SER A 193 2.14 -3.87 3.82
CA SER A 193 1.14 -4.74 3.16
C SER A 193 1.25 -6.18 3.66
N ALA A 194 0.34 -7.06 3.22
CA ALA A 194 0.42 -8.49 3.52
C ALA A 194 1.64 -9.20 2.89
N LEU A 195 2.33 -8.55 1.95
CA LEU A 195 3.59 -9.05 1.40
C LEU A 195 4.78 -8.54 2.24
N PRO A 196 5.75 -9.40 2.60
CA PRO A 196 6.94 -9.02 3.38
C PRO A 196 7.97 -8.30 2.49
N VAL A 197 7.55 -7.22 1.83
CA VAL A 197 8.40 -6.41 0.96
C VAL A 197 8.24 -4.95 1.38
N ALA A 198 9.37 -4.33 1.73
CA ALA A 198 9.39 -2.91 2.07
C ALA A 198 8.98 -2.07 0.84
N ARG A 199 8.10 -1.09 1.08
CA ARG A 199 7.64 -0.15 0.06
C ARG A 199 7.86 1.28 0.55
N PRO A 200 8.17 2.22 -0.36
CA PRO A 200 8.30 3.62 0.00
C PRO A 200 6.97 4.19 0.47
N LEU A 201 7.04 5.12 1.43
CA LEU A 201 5.90 5.84 1.99
C LEU A 201 5.88 7.28 1.46
N PRO A 202 4.70 7.94 1.40
CA PRO A 202 3.42 7.48 1.93
C PRO A 202 2.68 6.47 1.04
N VAL A 203 1.75 5.71 1.62
CA VAL A 203 0.89 4.77 0.89
C VAL A 203 -0.58 5.05 1.16
N TRP A 204 -1.43 4.67 0.21
CA TRP A 204 -2.88 4.67 0.39
C TRP A 204 -3.34 3.50 1.26
N SER A 205 -4.41 3.70 2.03
CA SER A 205 -5.17 2.63 2.66
C SER A 205 -5.93 1.78 1.63
N THR A 206 -6.52 0.65 2.02
CA THR A 206 -7.08 -0.37 1.12
C THR A 206 -8.12 0.15 0.11
N TYR A 207 -8.98 1.07 0.54
CA TYR A 207 -9.98 1.77 -0.28
C TYR A 207 -9.54 3.18 -0.69
N GLY A 208 -8.33 3.61 -0.32
CA GLY A 208 -7.82 4.93 -0.65
C GLY A 208 -8.49 6.07 0.13
N SER A 209 -9.21 5.82 1.21
CA SER A 209 -9.81 6.89 2.04
C SER A 209 -8.75 7.68 2.83
N MET A 210 -7.64 7.01 3.18
CA MET A 210 -6.56 7.55 4.00
C MET A 210 -5.21 7.39 3.31
N VAL A 211 -4.27 8.23 3.71
CA VAL A 211 -2.85 8.15 3.37
C VAL A 211 -2.07 7.90 4.66
N ILE A 212 -1.11 6.99 4.63
CA ILE A 212 -0.27 6.66 5.79
C ILE A 212 1.18 6.99 5.45
N SER A 213 1.83 7.76 6.30
CA SER A 213 3.23 8.18 6.14
C SER A 213 4.04 7.89 7.39
N GLN A 214 5.33 7.58 7.23
CA GLN A 214 6.27 7.42 8.35
C GLN A 214 6.88 8.76 8.78
N HIS A 215 7.05 8.91 10.09
CA HIS A 215 7.66 10.05 10.78
C HIS A 215 8.56 9.55 11.91
N GLU A 216 9.38 10.43 12.48
CA GLU A 216 10.36 10.08 13.53
C GLU A 216 9.75 9.35 14.74
N LYS A 217 8.51 9.71 15.11
CA LYS A 217 7.81 9.14 16.26
C LYS A 217 6.88 7.97 15.92
N GLY A 218 6.77 7.58 14.64
CA GLY A 218 5.93 6.47 14.19
C GLY A 218 5.19 6.76 12.87
N LEU A 219 3.87 6.60 12.84
CA LEU A 219 3.06 6.79 11.63
C LEU A 219 2.09 7.97 11.79
N ARG A 220 1.87 8.71 10.71
CA ARG A 220 0.77 9.68 10.60
C ARG A 220 -0.25 9.21 9.59
N VAL A 221 -1.51 9.29 9.97
CA VAL A 221 -2.66 8.97 9.13
C VAL A 221 -3.31 10.29 8.69
N TRP A 222 -3.40 10.48 7.39
CA TRP A 222 -4.02 11.62 6.74
C TRP A 222 -5.33 11.19 6.13
N ALA A 223 -6.38 11.98 6.29
CA ALA A 223 -7.69 11.60 5.78
C ALA A 223 -8.45 12.80 5.22
N GLY A 224 -9.42 12.44 4.38
CA GLY A 224 -10.44 13.32 3.87
C GLY A 224 -10.07 14.21 2.70
N ARG A 225 -11.03 15.00 2.21
CA ARG A 225 -10.88 15.86 1.01
C ARG A 225 -9.69 16.79 1.12
N SER A 226 -9.48 17.34 2.31
CA SER A 226 -8.37 18.24 2.61
C SER A 226 -7.07 17.48 2.93
N MET A 227 -7.10 16.16 3.18
CA MET A 227 -5.96 15.35 3.58
C MET A 227 -5.22 16.00 4.77
N ARG A 228 -5.99 16.32 5.81
CA ARG A 228 -5.47 16.81 7.10
C ARG A 228 -4.91 15.65 7.90
N LEU A 229 -4.04 15.97 8.85
CA LEU A 229 -3.58 14.99 9.84
C LEU A 229 -4.78 14.56 10.66
N HIS A 230 -5.16 13.29 10.55
CA HIS A 230 -6.30 12.74 11.28
C HIS A 230 -5.85 12.26 12.67
N PHE A 231 -4.79 11.44 12.73
CA PHE A 231 -4.14 11.07 13.98
C PHE A 231 -2.70 10.55 13.76
N GLU A 232 -1.95 10.41 14.86
CA GLU A 232 -0.58 9.88 14.89
C GLU A 232 -0.52 8.59 15.73
N ILE A 233 0.23 7.60 15.25
CA ILE A 233 0.55 6.38 15.96
C ILE A 233 2.01 6.49 16.43
N THR A 234 2.19 6.71 17.72
CA THR A 234 3.51 6.96 18.33
C THR A 234 4.15 5.67 18.85
N MET A 235 4.82 4.93 17.98
CA MET A 235 5.47 3.64 18.28
C MET A 235 6.74 3.47 17.42
N ASP A 236 7.64 2.58 17.83
CA ASP A 236 8.78 2.13 17.03
C ASP A 236 8.33 1.00 16.08
N ILE A 237 8.04 1.37 14.83
CA ILE A 237 7.28 0.53 13.90
C ILE A 237 8.21 -0.03 12.83
N ASN A 238 8.22 -1.36 12.70
CA ASN A 238 8.95 -2.08 11.65
C ASN A 238 8.07 -2.40 10.43
N ALA A 239 6.78 -2.69 10.69
CA ALA A 239 5.82 -3.04 9.67
C ALA A 239 4.41 -2.64 10.10
N PHE A 240 3.52 -2.39 9.14
CA PHE A 240 2.10 -2.22 9.39
C PHE A 240 1.26 -2.79 8.26
N MET A 241 -0.03 -2.99 8.52
CA MET A 241 -0.99 -3.38 7.49
C MET A 241 -2.38 -2.84 7.87
N VAL A 242 -3.07 -2.27 6.89
CA VAL A 242 -4.48 -1.85 7.03
C VAL A 242 -5.38 -3.05 6.74
N SER A 243 -6.46 -3.18 7.50
CA SER A 243 -7.44 -4.24 7.32
C SER A 243 -8.19 -4.12 5.97
N PRO A 244 -8.70 -5.23 5.41
CA PRO A 244 -9.48 -5.23 4.17
C PRO A 244 -10.57 -4.16 4.06
N CYS A 245 -11.33 -3.91 5.15
CA CYS A 245 -12.39 -2.91 5.17
C CYS A 245 -11.98 -1.56 5.80
N GLU A 246 -10.68 -1.30 5.96
CA GLU A 246 -10.14 -0.06 6.56
C GLU A 246 -10.68 0.24 7.97
N LYS A 247 -11.12 -0.76 8.72
CA LYS A 247 -11.57 -0.57 10.11
C LYS A 247 -10.40 -0.52 11.09
N TYR A 248 -9.33 -1.23 10.79
CA TYR A 248 -8.21 -1.44 11.71
C TYR A 248 -6.86 -1.29 11.00
N ILE A 249 -5.84 -0.95 11.78
CA ILE A 249 -4.44 -1.04 11.37
C ILE A 249 -3.68 -1.90 12.37
N ILE A 250 -2.91 -2.85 11.86
CA ILE A 250 -1.96 -3.61 12.66
C ILE A 250 -0.59 -2.97 12.53
N VAL A 251 0.10 -2.88 13.65
CA VAL A 251 1.40 -2.23 13.76
C VAL A 251 2.33 -3.19 14.48
N GLN A 252 3.43 -3.57 13.82
CA GLN A 252 4.46 -4.44 14.36
C GLN A 252 5.62 -3.60 14.87
N THR A 253 5.94 -3.78 16.14
CA THR A 253 7.18 -3.33 16.76
C THR A 253 8.19 -4.47 16.79
N PRO A 254 9.45 -4.23 17.19
CA PRO A 254 10.41 -5.32 17.41
C PRO A 254 9.96 -6.37 18.46
N LYS A 255 8.99 -6.05 19.33
CA LYS A 255 8.60 -6.89 20.47
C LYS A 255 7.18 -7.46 20.38
N ASP A 256 6.27 -6.74 19.74
CA ASP A 256 4.84 -7.04 19.77
C ASP A 256 4.10 -6.51 18.54
N ILE A 257 2.84 -6.93 18.41
CA ILE A 257 1.90 -6.40 17.42
C ILE A 257 0.77 -5.70 18.15
N SER A 258 0.46 -4.47 17.76
CA SER A 258 -0.67 -3.69 18.27
C SER A 258 -1.74 -3.50 17.20
N ILE A 259 -3.00 -3.59 17.62
CA ILE A 259 -4.15 -3.30 16.76
C ILE A 259 -4.75 -1.97 17.19
N ILE A 260 -5.01 -1.12 16.22
CA ILE A 260 -5.57 0.21 16.41
C ILE A 260 -6.81 0.34 15.54
N ASN A 261 -7.88 0.86 16.11
CA ASN A 261 -9.09 1.20 15.37
C ASN A 261 -8.86 2.50 14.59
N LEU A 262 -8.99 2.45 13.26
CA LEU A 262 -8.72 3.59 12.39
C LEU A 262 -9.76 4.71 12.54
N ARG A 263 -10.99 4.38 12.93
CA ARG A 263 -12.06 5.36 13.15
C ARG A 263 -11.91 6.11 14.47
N THR A 264 -11.58 5.41 15.55
CA THR A 264 -11.50 6.03 16.89
C THR A 264 -10.08 6.43 17.30
N ALA A 265 -9.07 6.08 16.49
CA ALA A 265 -7.64 6.21 16.80
C ALA A 265 -7.20 5.50 18.09
N LYS A 266 -8.05 4.64 18.68
CA LYS A 266 -7.75 3.95 19.94
C LYS A 266 -7.06 2.63 19.69
N LYS A 267 -5.96 2.39 20.42
CA LYS A 267 -5.33 1.08 20.50
C LYS A 267 -6.24 0.11 21.24
N ILE A 268 -6.64 -0.97 20.58
CA ILE A 268 -7.56 -1.98 21.13
C ILE A 268 -6.77 -2.95 22.03
N ARG A 269 -5.68 -3.51 21.50
CA ARG A 269 -4.86 -4.49 22.22
C ARG A 269 -3.45 -4.57 21.63
N THR A 270 -2.50 -4.97 22.47
CA THR A 270 -1.15 -5.38 22.10
C THR A 270 -0.98 -6.87 22.38
N ILE A 271 -0.44 -7.63 21.41
CA ILE A 271 -0.17 -9.06 21.53
C ILE A 271 1.34 -9.28 21.44
N GLY A 272 1.92 -9.82 22.50
CA GLY A 272 3.33 -10.26 22.53
C GLY A 272 3.47 -11.79 22.44
N ASN A 273 4.70 -12.27 22.66
CA ASN A 273 5.07 -13.67 22.55
C ASN A 273 4.67 -14.26 21.18
N LEU A 274 5.20 -13.62 20.14
CA LEU A 274 5.06 -13.97 18.73
C LEU A 274 6.45 -14.12 18.14
N ASP A 275 6.63 -15.02 17.17
CA ASP A 275 7.85 -15.05 16.37
C ASP A 275 7.80 -13.93 15.34
N LEU A 276 8.48 -12.83 15.66
CA LEU A 276 8.52 -11.61 14.86
C LEU A 276 9.85 -11.44 14.10
N HIS A 277 10.77 -12.40 14.23
CA HIS A 277 12.10 -12.31 13.63
C HIS A 277 12.14 -12.88 12.21
N SER A 278 11.17 -13.70 11.83
CA SER A 278 11.06 -14.26 10.49
C SER A 278 10.13 -13.41 9.61
N ASP A 279 10.71 -12.76 8.59
CA ASP A 279 9.95 -12.01 7.58
C ASP A 279 8.95 -12.91 6.83
N ASP A 280 9.22 -14.21 6.72
CA ASP A 280 8.36 -15.19 6.05
C ASP A 280 7.02 -15.42 6.79
N LEU A 281 6.97 -15.12 8.09
CA LEU A 281 5.76 -15.24 8.91
C LEU A 281 4.87 -14.00 8.83
N TRP A 282 5.36 -12.90 8.27
CA TRP A 282 4.57 -11.68 8.13
C TRP A 282 3.45 -11.81 7.08
N PRO A 283 2.29 -11.18 7.34
CA PRO A 283 1.76 -10.81 8.64
C PRO A 283 1.32 -12.03 9.45
N VAL A 284 1.69 -12.02 10.73
CA VAL A 284 1.28 -13.02 11.73
C VAL A 284 -0.22 -12.92 12.04
N MET A 285 -0.78 -11.73 11.84
CA MET A 285 -2.17 -11.38 12.09
C MET A 285 -2.90 -11.06 10.78
N ARG A 286 -4.02 -11.73 10.49
CA ARG A 286 -4.82 -11.47 9.29
C ARG A 286 -6.31 -11.35 9.62
N PHE A 287 -6.97 -10.38 9.02
CA PHE A 287 -8.42 -10.16 9.15
C PHE A 287 -9.20 -11.03 8.17
N SER A 288 -10.42 -11.40 8.55
CA SER A 288 -11.43 -11.92 7.64
C SER A 288 -11.83 -10.85 6.61
N ALA A 289 -12.47 -11.26 5.52
CA ALA A 289 -12.84 -10.37 4.41
C ALA A 289 -13.68 -9.15 4.82
N ASP A 290 -14.49 -9.29 5.88
CA ASP A 290 -15.41 -8.29 6.42
C ASP A 290 -14.88 -7.57 7.67
N ASP A 291 -13.64 -7.86 8.06
CA ASP A 291 -12.97 -7.42 9.29
C ASP A 291 -13.67 -7.84 10.60
N SER A 292 -14.63 -8.78 10.58
CA SER A 292 -15.32 -9.21 11.81
C SER A 292 -14.43 -10.05 12.73
N LEU A 293 -13.56 -10.86 12.13
CA LEU A 293 -12.64 -11.75 12.82
C LEU A 293 -11.20 -11.45 12.44
N VAL A 294 -10.29 -11.80 13.34
CA VAL A 294 -8.84 -11.73 13.09
C VAL A 294 -8.18 -12.99 13.61
N VAL A 295 -7.33 -13.59 12.78
CA VAL A 295 -6.53 -14.76 13.13
C VAL A 295 -5.12 -14.34 13.49
N VAL A 296 -4.57 -14.91 14.55
CA VAL A 296 -3.17 -14.81 14.95
C VAL A 296 -2.56 -16.20 14.90
N CYS A 297 -1.59 -16.37 14.02
CA CYS A 297 -0.89 -17.63 13.82
C CYS A 297 0.37 -17.68 14.70
N LYS A 298 0.34 -18.46 15.78
CA LYS A 298 1.54 -18.68 16.61
C LYS A 298 2.18 -20.01 16.23
N THR A 299 3.34 -19.95 15.60
CA THR A 299 4.13 -21.14 15.25
C THR A 299 4.65 -21.81 16.52
N GLY A 300 4.74 -23.14 16.51
CA GLY A 300 5.35 -23.90 17.60
C GLY A 300 6.86 -23.70 17.62
N TYR A 301 7.46 -23.50 18.80
CA TYR A 301 8.92 -23.40 18.91
C TYR A 301 9.57 -24.76 18.65
N ARG A 302 10.39 -24.83 17.61
CA ARG A 302 11.16 -26.04 17.28
C ARG A 302 12.64 -25.80 17.59
N PRO A 303 13.20 -26.45 18.63
CA PRO A 303 14.63 -26.42 18.87
C PRO A 303 15.38 -26.96 17.65
N MET A 304 16.55 -26.38 17.36
CA MET A 304 17.50 -26.96 16.41
C MET A 304 17.77 -28.42 16.84
N ASP A 305 17.78 -29.35 15.88
CA ASP A 305 17.98 -30.80 16.05
C ASP A 305 16.82 -31.63 16.63
N SER A 306 15.64 -31.05 16.92
CA SER A 306 14.48 -31.85 17.33
C SER A 306 13.74 -32.49 16.14
N THR A 307 13.43 -33.78 16.25
CA THR A 307 12.56 -34.50 15.30
C THR A 307 11.08 -34.37 15.63
N GLU A 308 10.75 -33.92 16.84
CA GLU A 308 9.37 -33.67 17.27
C GLU A 308 8.82 -32.41 16.58
N VAL A 309 7.59 -32.54 16.09
CA VAL A 309 6.84 -31.44 15.47
C VAL A 309 6.01 -30.79 16.56
N PRO A 310 6.36 -29.57 17.02
CA PRO A 310 5.61 -28.90 18.07
C PRO A 310 4.24 -28.45 17.57
N ASP A 311 3.28 -28.39 18.48
CA ASP A 311 2.00 -27.75 18.21
C ASP A 311 2.17 -26.23 18.14
N GLY A 312 1.61 -25.63 17.08
CA GLY A 312 1.36 -24.20 17.04
C GLY A 312 -0.08 -23.89 17.45
N HIS A 313 -0.34 -22.63 17.79
CA HIS A 313 -1.66 -22.16 18.19
C HIS A 313 -2.24 -21.20 17.16
N LEU A 314 -3.35 -21.61 16.55
CA LEU A 314 -4.18 -20.79 15.71
C LEU A 314 -5.24 -20.12 16.59
N ASN A 315 -5.14 -18.80 16.79
CA ASN A 315 -6.04 -18.06 17.68
C ASN A 315 -6.91 -17.10 16.87
N ILE A 316 -8.23 -17.24 16.98
CA ILE A 316 -9.22 -16.39 16.31
C ILE A 316 -9.83 -15.46 17.36
N TYR A 317 -9.85 -14.17 17.06
CA TYR A 317 -10.40 -13.13 17.91
C TYR A 317 -11.52 -12.39 17.19
N VAL A 318 -12.48 -11.87 17.96
CA VAL A 318 -13.39 -10.83 17.47
C VAL A 318 -12.59 -9.54 17.29
N SER A 319 -12.51 -9.00 16.08
CA SER A 319 -11.62 -7.88 15.75
C SER A 319 -11.87 -6.63 16.61
N GLU A 320 -13.13 -6.33 16.90
CA GLU A 320 -13.54 -5.12 17.63
C GLU A 320 -13.05 -5.11 19.08
N THR A 321 -13.12 -6.26 19.76
CA THR A 321 -12.82 -6.38 21.20
C THR A 321 -11.51 -7.08 21.49
N MET A 322 -10.96 -7.78 20.50
CA MET A 322 -9.87 -8.73 20.64
C MET A 322 -10.13 -9.79 21.74
N LYS A 323 -11.39 -10.17 21.90
CA LYS A 323 -11.80 -11.32 22.70
C LYS A 323 -11.48 -12.60 21.93
N LEU A 324 -10.69 -13.48 22.55
CA LEU A 324 -10.36 -14.79 21.99
C LEU A 324 -11.62 -15.65 21.93
N LEU A 325 -11.88 -16.22 20.76
CA LEU A 325 -12.91 -17.25 20.58
C LEU A 325 -12.27 -18.61 20.86
N LYS A 326 -12.85 -19.36 21.81
CA LYS A 326 -12.31 -20.67 22.19
C LYS A 326 -12.75 -21.71 21.18
N GLY A 327 -11.89 -22.69 20.88
CA GLY A 327 -12.32 -23.86 20.13
C GLY A 327 -13.21 -24.75 20.97
N VAL A 328 -14.12 -25.48 20.33
CA VAL A 328 -14.94 -26.50 20.99
C VAL A 328 -14.01 -27.49 21.72
N GLY A 329 -14.14 -27.57 23.05
CA GLY A 329 -13.32 -28.45 23.89
C GLY A 329 -11.88 -27.96 24.18
N SER A 330 -11.52 -26.74 23.78
CA SER A 330 -10.20 -26.16 24.02
C SER A 330 -10.17 -25.20 25.22
N SER A 331 -9.12 -25.29 26.04
CA SER A 331 -8.85 -24.38 27.15
C SER A 331 -7.72 -23.39 26.81
N GLY A 332 -8.09 -22.23 26.26
CA GLY A 332 -7.19 -21.06 26.16
C GLY A 332 -6.59 -20.76 24.78
N HIS A 333 -6.98 -21.49 23.74
CA HIS A 333 -6.67 -21.21 22.33
C HIS A 333 -7.85 -21.59 21.44
N SER A 334 -7.87 -21.15 20.18
CA SER A 334 -8.90 -21.64 19.25
C SER A 334 -8.57 -23.05 18.77
N PHE A 335 -7.39 -23.24 18.16
CA PHE A 335 -6.94 -24.58 17.72
C PHE A 335 -5.44 -24.80 17.98
N ALA A 336 -5.08 -25.96 18.53
CA ALA A 336 -3.71 -26.48 18.57
C ALA A 336 -3.50 -27.34 17.33
N ILE A 337 -2.53 -26.97 16.49
CA ILE A 337 -2.29 -27.58 15.19
C ILE A 337 -0.80 -27.98 15.11
N PRO A 338 -0.50 -29.27 14.95
CA PRO A 338 0.87 -29.75 14.77
C PRO A 338 1.55 -29.08 13.58
N GLY A 339 2.73 -28.52 13.81
CA GLY A 339 3.57 -27.93 12.77
C GLY A 339 2.95 -26.71 12.09
N LEU A 340 1.97 -26.03 12.69
CA LEU A 340 1.35 -24.83 12.13
C LEU A 340 2.42 -23.81 11.72
N TYR A 341 2.39 -23.43 10.44
CA TYR A 341 3.38 -22.52 9.86
C TYR A 341 2.76 -21.19 9.46
N LYS A 342 1.64 -21.21 8.71
CA LYS A 342 0.96 -19.99 8.24
C LYS A 342 -0.53 -20.22 8.05
N ALA A 343 -1.33 -19.20 8.32
CA ALA A 343 -2.77 -19.20 8.09
C ALA A 343 -3.24 -17.91 7.38
N GLU A 344 -4.17 -18.05 6.45
CA GLU A 344 -4.69 -16.96 5.62
C GLU A 344 -6.19 -17.14 5.37
N TRP A 345 -6.98 -16.13 5.75
CA TRP A 345 -8.40 -16.07 5.41
C TRP A 345 -8.62 -16.03 3.90
N ASN A 346 -9.75 -16.59 3.48
CA ASN A 346 -10.27 -16.35 2.15
C ASN A 346 -10.55 -14.84 1.99
N PRO A 347 -10.09 -14.20 0.89
CA PRO A 347 -10.23 -12.75 0.71
C PRO A 347 -11.67 -12.26 0.53
N VAL A 348 -12.64 -13.14 0.32
CA VAL A 348 -14.06 -12.79 0.12
C VAL A 348 -14.98 -13.51 1.12
N VAL A 349 -14.72 -14.78 1.42
CA VAL A 349 -15.56 -15.58 2.33
C VAL A 349 -15.01 -15.49 3.76
N GLY A 350 -15.61 -14.63 4.59
CA GLY A 350 -15.11 -14.33 5.94
C GLY A 350 -15.06 -15.51 6.93
N THR A 351 -15.71 -16.63 6.63
CA THR A 351 -15.72 -17.84 7.47
C THR A 351 -14.73 -18.90 7.02
N GLN A 352 -14.07 -18.74 5.88
CA GLN A 352 -13.25 -19.78 5.30
C GLN A 352 -11.77 -19.40 5.33
N MET A 353 -10.90 -20.36 5.64
CA MET A 353 -9.47 -20.14 5.77
C MET A 353 -8.67 -21.30 5.20
N ALA A 354 -7.44 -21.01 4.79
CA ALA A 354 -6.44 -22.02 4.52
C ALA A 354 -5.25 -21.85 5.45
N TYR A 355 -4.65 -22.97 5.85
CA TYR A 355 -3.42 -22.98 6.62
C TYR A 355 -2.48 -24.07 6.15
N ILE A 356 -1.19 -23.86 6.37
CA ILE A 356 -0.12 -24.79 6.03
C ILE A 356 0.63 -25.23 7.28
N CYS A 357 1.06 -26.50 7.28
CA CYS A 357 1.83 -27.11 8.34
C CYS A 357 3.13 -27.70 7.81
N GLU A 358 4.21 -27.55 8.57
CA GLU A 358 5.47 -28.26 8.38
C GLU A 358 5.55 -29.42 9.37
N LEU A 359 5.27 -30.64 8.88
CA LEU A 359 5.12 -31.85 9.70
C LEU A 359 6.42 -32.70 9.74
N GLY A 360 7.56 -32.07 9.46
CA GLY A 360 8.87 -32.72 9.46
C GLY A 360 9.11 -33.67 8.27
N PRO A 361 10.24 -34.38 8.25
CA PRO A 361 10.71 -35.11 7.08
C PRO A 361 9.85 -36.33 6.68
N ASN A 362 9.12 -36.93 7.63
CA ASN A 362 8.33 -38.13 7.38
C ASN A 362 6.95 -37.83 6.78
N GLN A 363 6.35 -36.69 7.14
CA GLN A 363 5.02 -36.29 6.67
C GLN A 363 5.08 -35.14 5.64
N GLY A 364 6.21 -34.43 5.58
CA GLY A 364 6.43 -33.29 4.70
C GLY A 364 5.59 -32.08 5.09
N TRP A 365 5.10 -31.37 4.08
CA TRP A 365 4.22 -30.23 4.28
C TRP A 365 2.77 -30.61 4.06
N LYS A 366 1.84 -29.97 4.79
CA LYS A 366 0.40 -30.14 4.60
C LYS A 366 -0.26 -28.80 4.31
N ALA A 367 -1.20 -28.78 3.37
CA ALA A 367 -2.13 -27.67 3.16
C ALA A 367 -3.55 -28.11 3.52
N VAL A 368 -4.26 -27.28 4.27
CA VAL A 368 -5.64 -27.55 4.72
C VAL A 368 -6.53 -26.36 4.37
N VAL A 369 -7.73 -26.64 3.86
CA VAL A 369 -8.81 -25.66 3.67
C VAL A 369 -9.96 -26.04 4.60
N ALA A 370 -10.42 -25.09 5.41
CA ALA A 370 -11.44 -25.33 6.41
C ALA A 370 -12.37 -24.12 6.59
N ASP A 371 -13.61 -24.40 6.97
CA ASP A 371 -14.54 -23.39 7.47
C ASP A 371 -14.36 -23.26 8.99
N MET A 372 -14.39 -22.01 9.46
CA MET A 372 -14.34 -21.60 10.85
C MET A 372 -15.72 -21.07 11.22
N VAL A 373 -16.53 -21.90 11.88
CA VAL A 373 -17.91 -21.57 12.23
C VAL A 373 -17.95 -21.12 13.68
N VAL A 374 -18.45 -19.91 13.93
CA VAL A 374 -18.67 -19.41 15.29
C VAL A 374 -20.08 -19.80 15.73
N ASN A 375 -20.18 -20.59 16.78
CA ASN A 375 -21.43 -21.04 17.37
C ASN A 375 -22.07 -19.94 18.22
N GLU A 376 -23.35 -20.09 18.57
CA GLU A 376 -24.10 -19.11 19.39
C GLU A 376 -23.45 -18.86 20.75
N ASP A 377 -22.78 -19.88 21.31
CA ASP A 377 -22.04 -19.80 22.58
C ASP A 377 -20.72 -19.02 22.50
N GLY A 378 -20.33 -18.57 21.29
CA GLY A 378 -19.06 -17.85 21.05
C GLY A 378 -17.83 -18.77 20.98
N GLU A 379 -18.04 -20.07 20.78
CA GLU A 379 -16.98 -21.03 20.46
C GLU A 379 -16.82 -21.17 18.94
N VAL A 380 -15.61 -21.52 18.49
CA VAL A 380 -15.33 -21.78 17.08
C VAL A 380 -15.20 -23.27 16.83
N GLU A 381 -15.98 -23.78 15.90
CA GLU A 381 -15.84 -25.12 15.34
C GLU A 381 -15.06 -25.06 14.03
N GLN A 382 -14.09 -25.96 13.88
CA GLN A 382 -13.37 -26.15 12.63
C GLN A 382 -14.01 -27.27 11.82
N ARG A 383 -14.43 -26.95 10.59
CA ARG A 383 -14.89 -27.94 9.62
C ARG A 383 -13.89 -28.04 8.47
N VAL A 384 -13.05 -29.07 8.50
CA VAL A 384 -12.08 -29.33 7.42
C VAL A 384 -12.83 -29.73 6.15
N LEU A 385 -12.60 -28.98 5.07
CA LEU A 385 -13.23 -29.22 3.77
C LEU A 385 -12.38 -30.13 2.90
N ASN A 386 -11.06 -29.90 2.87
CA ASN A 386 -10.10 -30.76 2.20
C ASN A 386 -8.68 -30.50 2.73
N GLU A 387 -7.81 -31.50 2.65
CA GLU A 387 -6.40 -31.39 3.02
C GLU A 387 -5.52 -32.23 2.09
N ARG A 388 -4.25 -31.83 1.94
CA ARG A 388 -3.28 -32.54 1.10
C ARG A 388 -1.87 -32.45 1.66
N ASN A 389 -1.19 -33.60 1.69
CA ASN A 389 0.22 -33.72 2.08
C ASN A 389 1.15 -33.68 0.85
N PHE A 390 2.32 -33.09 1.05
CA PHE A 390 3.38 -32.92 0.06
C PHE A 390 4.72 -33.36 0.68
N LEU A 391 5.03 -34.66 0.58
CA LEU A 391 6.18 -35.28 1.23
C LEU A 391 7.54 -34.70 0.78
N VAL A 392 7.66 -34.34 -0.50
CA VAL A 392 8.92 -33.86 -1.10
C VAL A 392 9.05 -32.34 -1.09
N ALA A 393 8.06 -31.63 -0.54
CA ALA A 393 8.07 -30.18 -0.49
C ALA A 393 9.10 -29.66 0.51
N THR A 394 9.76 -28.58 0.15
CA THR A 394 10.61 -27.78 1.06
C THR A 394 9.89 -26.54 1.57
N ARG A 395 8.87 -26.06 0.84
CA ARG A 395 8.05 -24.90 1.20
C ARG A 395 6.73 -24.92 0.43
N LEU A 396 5.67 -24.46 1.08
CA LEU A 396 4.38 -24.18 0.45
C LEU A 396 4.10 -22.68 0.49
N ASP A 397 3.73 -22.10 -0.66
CA ASP A 397 3.20 -20.73 -0.71
C ASP A 397 1.72 -20.77 -1.12
N MET A 398 0.86 -20.09 -0.35
CA MET A 398 -0.56 -19.92 -0.65
C MET A 398 -0.76 -18.71 -1.56
N LEU A 399 -1.45 -18.91 -2.68
CA LEU A 399 -1.77 -17.87 -3.66
C LEU A 399 -3.29 -17.83 -3.83
N TRP A 400 -3.96 -17.04 -3.00
CA TRP A 400 -5.41 -16.85 -3.05
C TRP A 400 -5.85 -16.16 -4.33
N HIS A 401 -6.93 -16.68 -4.94
CA HIS A 401 -7.62 -15.98 -5.99
C HIS A 401 -8.29 -14.72 -5.41
N PRO A 402 -8.19 -13.54 -6.06
CA PRO A 402 -8.77 -12.30 -5.53
C PRO A 402 -10.28 -12.37 -5.23
N ALA A 403 -11.02 -13.20 -5.97
CA ALA A 403 -12.46 -13.40 -5.74
C ALA A 403 -12.78 -14.51 -4.71
N GLY A 404 -11.77 -15.09 -4.06
CA GLY A 404 -11.96 -16.14 -3.05
C GLY A 404 -12.42 -17.50 -3.59
N THR A 405 -12.51 -17.65 -4.91
CA THR A 405 -13.06 -18.86 -5.57
C THR A 405 -12.06 -20.01 -5.69
N PHE A 406 -10.77 -19.70 -5.70
CA PHE A 406 -9.69 -20.67 -5.84
C PHE A 406 -8.52 -20.35 -4.91
N LEU A 407 -7.75 -21.38 -4.57
CA LEU A 407 -6.45 -21.26 -3.90
C LEU A 407 -5.43 -22.05 -4.69
N CYS A 408 -4.35 -21.40 -5.13
CA CYS A 408 -3.22 -22.10 -5.74
C CYS A 408 -2.11 -22.28 -4.69
N VAL A 409 -1.73 -23.53 -4.43
CA VAL A 409 -0.60 -23.86 -3.56
C VAL A 409 0.61 -24.12 -4.45
N ARG A 410 1.61 -23.23 -4.35
CA ARG A 410 2.92 -23.42 -4.98
C ARG A 410 3.74 -24.34 -4.09
N VAL A 411 4.21 -25.45 -4.66
CA VAL A 411 5.01 -26.46 -3.98
C VAL A 411 6.45 -26.32 -4.46
N ALA A 412 7.29 -25.70 -3.64
CA ALA A 412 8.73 -25.70 -3.87
C ALA A 412 9.31 -27.02 -3.36
N ALA A 413 10.23 -27.59 -4.13
CA ALA A 413 10.92 -28.84 -3.80
C ALA A 413 12.36 -28.76 -4.32
N LYS A 414 13.20 -29.74 -3.97
CA LYS A 414 14.53 -29.91 -4.59
C LYS A 414 14.45 -30.16 -6.11
N GLY A 415 13.30 -30.63 -6.60
CA GLY A 415 12.98 -30.84 -8.02
C GLY A 415 12.19 -29.69 -8.65
N PRO A 416 11.40 -29.94 -9.71
CA PRO A 416 10.61 -28.90 -10.36
C PRO A 416 9.53 -28.36 -9.42
N THR A 417 9.30 -27.05 -9.46
CA THR A 417 8.20 -26.41 -8.73
C THR A 417 6.87 -26.85 -9.32
N GLU A 418 5.92 -27.22 -8.47
CA GLU A 418 4.58 -27.64 -8.86
C GLU A 418 3.52 -26.68 -8.34
N TYR A 419 2.34 -26.71 -8.97
CA TYR A 419 1.18 -25.92 -8.55
C TYR A 419 -0.03 -26.82 -8.41
N PHE A 420 -0.74 -26.68 -7.29
CA PHE A 420 -1.98 -27.40 -7.00
C PHE A 420 -3.10 -26.40 -6.78
N LEU A 421 -4.16 -26.55 -7.57
CA LEU A 421 -5.32 -25.67 -7.56
C LEU A 421 -6.44 -26.31 -6.73
N PHE A 422 -6.81 -25.65 -5.64
CA PHE A 422 -7.95 -25.96 -4.80
C PHE A 422 -9.14 -25.15 -5.29
N HIS A 423 -10.24 -25.81 -5.65
CA HIS A 423 -11.50 -25.18 -6.09
C HIS A 423 -12.36 -24.86 -4.88
N VAL A 424 -11.99 -23.80 -4.19
CA VAL A 424 -12.48 -23.47 -2.84
C VAL A 424 -13.97 -23.12 -2.81
N ALA A 425 -14.52 -22.57 -3.89
CA ALA A 425 -15.96 -22.30 -4.01
C ALA A 425 -16.82 -23.56 -4.25
N GLU A 426 -16.20 -24.70 -4.60
CA GLU A 426 -16.92 -25.95 -4.85
C GLU A 426 -16.99 -26.84 -3.60
N ARG A 427 -18.04 -27.67 -3.50
CA ARG A 427 -18.21 -28.60 -2.39
C ARG A 427 -17.04 -29.59 -2.32
N ASN A 428 -16.53 -29.81 -1.10
CA ASN A 428 -15.36 -30.66 -0.80
C ASN A 428 -14.03 -30.18 -1.42
N VAL A 429 -13.99 -28.96 -1.96
CA VAL A 429 -12.76 -28.30 -2.44
C VAL A 429 -11.88 -29.23 -3.29
N PRO A 430 -12.32 -29.66 -4.48
CA PRO A 430 -11.52 -30.57 -5.30
C PRO A 430 -10.15 -29.96 -5.62
N ILE A 431 -9.14 -30.82 -5.77
CA ILE A 431 -7.74 -30.41 -5.96
C ILE A 431 -7.25 -30.88 -7.33
N THR A 432 -6.81 -29.95 -8.17
CA THR A 432 -6.27 -30.22 -9.50
C THR A 432 -4.78 -29.86 -9.55
N ARG A 433 -3.92 -30.80 -9.97
CA ARG A 433 -2.51 -30.49 -10.24
C ARG A 433 -2.40 -29.78 -11.59
N LEU A 434 -1.68 -28.65 -11.63
CA LEU A 434 -1.42 -27.94 -12.88
C LEU A 434 -0.40 -28.71 -13.73
N SER A 435 -0.77 -29.03 -14.98
CA SER A 435 0.14 -29.64 -15.93
C SER A 435 1.04 -28.58 -16.55
N ILE A 436 2.35 -28.66 -16.26
CA ILE A 436 3.36 -27.76 -16.84
C ILE A 436 3.87 -28.35 -18.16
N LYS A 437 4.10 -27.49 -19.17
CA LYS A 437 4.66 -27.87 -20.47
C LYS A 437 6.01 -28.58 -20.29
N ARG A 438 6.17 -29.73 -20.96
CA ARG A 438 7.41 -30.54 -20.89
C ARG A 438 8.63 -29.72 -21.33
N GLY A 439 9.73 -29.81 -20.58
CA GLY A 439 10.97 -29.08 -20.85
C GLY A 439 10.94 -27.62 -20.39
N TYR A 440 9.96 -27.23 -19.58
CA TYR A 440 9.85 -25.92 -18.98
C TYR A 440 9.67 -25.99 -17.46
N ILE A 441 10.14 -24.95 -16.77
CA ILE A 441 10.01 -24.76 -15.32
C ILE A 441 9.20 -23.48 -15.10
N PRO A 442 8.17 -23.50 -14.23
CA PRO A 442 7.40 -22.30 -13.94
C PRO A 442 8.16 -21.34 -13.03
N THR A 443 8.08 -20.05 -13.34
CA THR A 443 8.81 -18.99 -12.62
C THR A 443 7.89 -17.99 -11.94
N ARG A 444 6.75 -17.65 -12.56
CA ARG A 444 5.78 -16.72 -12.01
C ARG A 444 4.36 -17.19 -12.28
N PHE A 445 3.50 -17.07 -11.27
CA PHE A 445 2.07 -17.32 -11.36
C PHE A 445 1.34 -16.00 -11.03
N ALA A 446 0.25 -15.69 -11.75
CA ALA A 446 -0.56 -14.51 -11.49
C ALA A 446 -2.05 -14.77 -11.82
N TRP A 447 -2.92 -14.54 -10.85
CA TRP A 447 -4.38 -14.64 -10.98
C TRP A 447 -4.97 -13.48 -11.78
N GLN A 448 -5.92 -13.78 -12.68
CA GLN A 448 -6.86 -12.76 -13.16
C GLN A 448 -7.70 -12.29 -11.98
N THR A 449 -7.94 -10.98 -11.85
CA THR A 449 -8.85 -10.49 -10.82
C THR A 449 -10.30 -10.75 -11.24
N GLY A 450 -11.12 -11.33 -10.34
CA GLY A 450 -12.55 -11.50 -10.57
C GLY A 450 -12.97 -12.55 -11.63
N GLY A 451 -12.04 -13.36 -12.14
CA GLY A 451 -12.31 -14.29 -13.25
C GLY A 451 -11.97 -15.75 -12.95
N ASP A 452 -11.87 -16.55 -14.01
CA ASP A 452 -11.55 -17.98 -13.99
C ASP A 452 -10.21 -18.28 -14.69
N LYS A 453 -9.37 -17.25 -14.89
CA LYS A 453 -8.11 -17.35 -15.64
C LYS A 453 -6.91 -17.02 -14.77
N PHE A 454 -5.76 -17.49 -15.22
CA PHE A 454 -4.47 -17.13 -14.64
C PHE A 454 -3.37 -17.20 -15.70
N ALA A 455 -2.27 -16.54 -15.42
CA ALA A 455 -1.10 -16.51 -16.27
C ALA A 455 0.10 -17.15 -15.55
N VAL A 456 0.90 -17.91 -16.31
CA VAL A 456 2.14 -18.51 -15.84
C VAL A 456 3.28 -18.15 -16.78
N LEU A 457 4.37 -17.63 -16.23
CA LEU A 457 5.64 -17.52 -16.92
C LEU A 457 6.43 -18.81 -16.75
N LEU A 458 6.93 -19.32 -17.86
CA LEU A 458 7.72 -20.53 -17.96
C LEU A 458 9.10 -20.18 -18.50
N LYS A 459 10.15 -20.75 -17.91
CA LYS A 459 11.51 -20.75 -18.48
C LYS A 459 11.83 -22.12 -19.05
N ARG A 460 12.63 -22.17 -20.12
CA ARG A 460 13.11 -23.44 -20.67
C ARG A 460 14.07 -24.11 -19.69
N ASP A 461 13.91 -25.41 -19.49
CA ASP A 461 14.78 -26.21 -18.62
C ASP A 461 16.17 -26.42 -19.27
N GLY A 462 17.22 -26.47 -18.44
CA GLY A 462 18.60 -26.66 -18.88
C GLY A 462 19.29 -25.47 -19.58
N VAL A 463 18.59 -24.35 -19.80
CA VAL A 463 19.22 -23.09 -20.26
C VAL A 463 19.71 -22.32 -19.02
N GLY A 464 20.91 -21.74 -19.09
CA GLY A 464 21.57 -21.04 -17.96
C GLY A 464 20.68 -19.96 -17.30
N ALA A 465 21.10 -19.47 -16.14
CA ALA A 465 20.29 -18.64 -15.22
C ALA A 465 19.74 -17.30 -15.78
N GLY A 466 20.00 -16.94 -17.04
CA GLY A 466 19.44 -15.77 -17.70
C GLY A 466 17.92 -15.89 -17.84
N LEU A 467 17.17 -15.24 -16.94
CA LEU A 467 15.71 -15.17 -17.05
C LEU A 467 15.30 -14.50 -18.38
N GLY A 468 14.46 -15.20 -19.13
CA GLY A 468 13.67 -14.62 -20.23
C GLY A 468 14.19 -14.80 -21.67
N GLU A 469 15.36 -15.37 -21.94
CA GLU A 469 15.80 -15.47 -23.37
C GLU A 469 14.99 -16.47 -24.19
N THR A 470 14.50 -17.52 -23.54
CA THR A 470 13.70 -18.59 -24.16
C THR A 470 12.46 -18.92 -23.35
N GLY A 471 11.85 -17.88 -22.74
CA GLY A 471 10.66 -18.02 -21.91
C GLY A 471 9.36 -18.06 -22.71
N VAL A 472 8.31 -18.55 -22.07
CA VAL A 472 6.95 -18.58 -22.63
C VAL A 472 5.97 -18.10 -21.57
N LEU A 473 5.03 -17.26 -21.96
CA LEU A 473 3.85 -16.92 -21.18
C LEU A 473 2.71 -17.81 -21.64
N GLN A 474 2.09 -18.53 -20.71
CA GLN A 474 0.85 -19.27 -20.93
C GLN A 474 -0.27 -18.65 -20.10
N ILE A 475 -1.39 -18.36 -20.76
CA ILE A 475 -2.63 -17.93 -20.09
C ILE A 475 -3.60 -19.09 -20.10
N PHE A 476 -4.08 -19.48 -18.93
CA PHE A 476 -4.96 -20.60 -18.69
C PHE A 476 -6.36 -20.12 -18.33
N MET A 477 -7.36 -20.91 -18.69
CA MET A 477 -8.72 -20.84 -18.15
C MET A 477 -9.02 -22.11 -17.37
N ILE A 478 -9.65 -21.96 -16.22
CA ILE A 478 -10.13 -23.05 -15.38
C ILE A 478 -11.49 -23.48 -15.93
N GLY A 479 -11.51 -24.59 -16.67
CA GLY A 479 -12.75 -25.21 -17.13
C GLY A 479 -13.20 -26.35 -16.22
N LYS A 480 -14.38 -26.92 -16.51
CA LYS A 480 -14.93 -28.08 -15.78
C LYS A 480 -14.03 -29.32 -15.77
N GLN A 481 -13.21 -29.49 -16.82
CA GLN A 481 -12.27 -30.61 -16.94
C GLN A 481 -10.86 -30.26 -16.42
N GLY A 482 -10.70 -29.10 -15.78
CA GLY A 482 -9.42 -28.58 -15.29
C GLY A 482 -8.85 -27.43 -16.14
N PRO A 483 -7.66 -26.93 -15.79
CA PRO A 483 -7.02 -25.82 -16.48
C PRO A 483 -6.64 -26.15 -17.93
N LYS A 484 -7.03 -25.28 -18.87
CA LYS A 484 -6.69 -25.36 -20.29
C LYS A 484 -5.93 -24.11 -20.72
N VAL A 485 -4.86 -24.28 -21.52
CA VAL A 485 -4.14 -23.17 -22.15
C VAL A 485 -5.04 -22.51 -23.20
N LEU A 486 -5.24 -21.19 -23.08
CA LEU A 486 -5.97 -20.37 -24.05
C LEU A 486 -5.03 -19.62 -24.99
N HIS A 487 -3.93 -19.11 -24.45
CA HIS A 487 -2.96 -18.33 -25.20
C HIS A 487 -1.55 -18.71 -24.78
N GLU A 488 -0.64 -18.74 -25.74
CA GLU A 488 0.78 -19.00 -25.51
C GLU A 488 1.61 -18.05 -26.37
N VAL A 489 2.57 -17.36 -25.75
CA VAL A 489 3.44 -16.43 -26.45
C VAL A 489 4.87 -16.52 -25.93
N ALA A 490 5.85 -16.50 -26.85
CA ALA A 490 7.25 -16.41 -26.48
C ALA A 490 7.55 -15.03 -25.86
N THR A 491 8.17 -15.02 -24.68
CA THR A 491 8.43 -13.78 -23.95
C THR A 491 9.70 -13.86 -23.13
N SER A 492 10.31 -12.70 -22.92
CA SER A 492 11.36 -12.50 -21.93
C SER A 492 10.88 -11.86 -20.64
N ALA A 493 9.56 -11.65 -20.50
CA ALA A 493 8.97 -11.12 -19.28
C ALA A 493 9.33 -11.97 -18.05
N THR A 494 9.49 -11.28 -16.91
CA THR A 494 9.77 -11.85 -15.59
C THR A 494 8.66 -11.55 -14.59
N HIS A 495 7.84 -10.54 -14.89
CA HIS A 495 6.74 -10.08 -14.05
C HIS A 495 5.42 -10.06 -14.82
N LEU A 496 4.31 -10.24 -14.11
CA LEU A 496 2.96 -10.24 -14.64
C LEU A 496 2.07 -9.37 -13.74
N PHE A 497 1.27 -8.50 -14.36
CA PHE A 497 0.38 -7.56 -13.70
C PHE A 497 -0.98 -7.61 -14.38
N TRP A 498 -1.95 -8.27 -13.75
CA TRP A 498 -3.34 -8.21 -14.18
C TRP A 498 -3.94 -6.86 -13.78
N ALA A 499 -4.74 -6.28 -14.66
CA ALA A 499 -5.52 -5.09 -14.31
C ALA A 499 -6.60 -5.45 -13.27
N PRO A 500 -6.99 -4.55 -12.36
CA PRO A 500 -7.91 -4.84 -11.26
C PRO A 500 -9.30 -5.36 -11.66
N HIS A 501 -9.79 -5.05 -12.87
CA HIS A 501 -11.04 -5.62 -13.42
C HIS A 501 -10.84 -6.86 -14.31
N GLY A 502 -9.63 -7.40 -14.40
CA GLY A 502 -9.33 -8.71 -14.98
C GLY A 502 -9.29 -8.76 -16.52
N GLY A 503 -9.80 -7.77 -17.23
CA GLY A 503 -9.85 -7.77 -18.71
C GLY A 503 -8.50 -7.53 -19.42
N ARG A 504 -7.44 -7.19 -18.69
CA ARG A 504 -6.15 -6.76 -19.26
C ARG A 504 -4.98 -7.35 -18.46
N LEU A 505 -3.88 -7.64 -19.15
CA LEU A 505 -2.64 -8.15 -18.57
C LEU A 505 -1.45 -7.38 -19.14
N ALA A 506 -0.53 -6.97 -18.29
CA ALA A 506 0.79 -6.46 -18.67
C ALA A 506 1.87 -7.44 -18.19
N ALA A 507 2.83 -7.72 -19.06
CA ALA A 507 4.02 -8.50 -18.74
C ALA A 507 5.25 -7.60 -18.86
N ALA A 508 6.15 -7.65 -17.88
CA ALA A 508 7.30 -6.76 -17.82
C ALA A 508 8.61 -7.53 -17.58
N ASN A 509 9.71 -6.99 -18.12
CA ASN A 509 11.06 -7.32 -17.71
C ASN A 509 11.83 -6.01 -17.52
N PHE A 510 12.15 -5.68 -16.27
CA PHE A 510 12.85 -4.44 -15.90
C PHE A 510 14.29 -4.43 -16.44
N ASP A 511 15.02 -5.53 -16.30
CA ASP A 511 16.42 -5.67 -16.77
C ASP A 511 16.55 -5.49 -18.29
N LYS A 512 15.56 -6.00 -19.04
CA LYS A 512 15.51 -5.91 -20.52
C LYS A 512 14.68 -4.73 -21.02
N SER A 513 14.16 -3.88 -20.12
CA SER A 513 13.30 -2.75 -20.46
C SER A 513 12.15 -3.12 -21.41
N LEU A 514 11.51 -4.27 -21.16
CA LEU A 514 10.41 -4.82 -21.96
C LEU A 514 9.08 -4.61 -21.26
N LEU A 515 8.07 -4.14 -21.99
CA LEU A 515 6.66 -4.18 -21.62
C LEU A 515 5.86 -4.84 -22.73
N HIS A 516 4.90 -5.70 -22.38
CA HIS A 516 4.02 -6.35 -23.34
C HIS A 516 2.59 -6.39 -22.80
N PHE A 517 1.65 -5.88 -23.59
CA PHE A 517 0.24 -5.74 -23.19
C PHE A 517 -0.65 -6.76 -23.88
N PHE A 518 -1.65 -7.25 -23.17
CA PHE A 518 -2.63 -8.22 -23.64
C PHE A 518 -4.04 -7.79 -23.22
N VAL A 519 -5.00 -7.98 -24.13
CA VAL A 519 -6.42 -7.70 -23.88
C VAL A 519 -7.21 -9.00 -23.97
N LEU A 520 -8.03 -9.27 -22.96
CA LEU A 520 -8.97 -10.37 -22.93
C LEU A 520 -10.33 -9.86 -23.37
N HIS A 521 -10.93 -10.54 -24.34
CA HIS A 521 -12.27 -10.22 -24.84
C HIS A 521 -13.31 -11.14 -24.21
N ASP A 522 -14.58 -10.71 -24.23
CA ASP A 522 -15.71 -11.44 -23.64
C ASP A 522 -15.92 -12.84 -24.24
N ASN A 523 -15.49 -13.04 -25.49
CA ASN A 523 -15.50 -14.35 -26.17
C ASN A 523 -14.35 -15.28 -25.74
N ASN A 524 -13.62 -14.93 -24.67
CA ASN A 524 -12.43 -15.63 -24.16
C ASN A 524 -11.24 -15.71 -25.13
N THR A 525 -11.21 -14.87 -26.16
CA THR A 525 -10.01 -14.69 -26.99
C THR A 525 -9.07 -13.68 -26.35
N ILE A 526 -7.78 -13.86 -26.59
CA ILE A 526 -6.73 -12.98 -26.09
C ILE A 526 -6.03 -12.36 -27.29
N THR A 527 -5.81 -11.06 -27.26
CA THR A 527 -5.09 -10.33 -28.30
C THR A 527 -3.84 -9.71 -27.73
N ASP A 528 -2.70 -10.04 -28.33
CA ASP A 528 -1.43 -9.34 -28.11
C ASP A 528 -1.56 -7.90 -28.64
N LYS A 529 -1.23 -6.93 -27.79
CA LYS A 529 -1.19 -5.50 -28.14
C LYS A 529 0.27 -5.06 -28.28
N ASN A 530 0.61 -3.86 -27.80
CA ASN A 530 1.96 -3.35 -28.01
C ASN A 530 2.98 -4.14 -27.18
N LYS A 531 4.08 -4.48 -27.82
CA LYS A 531 5.30 -5.00 -27.21
C LYS A 531 6.38 -3.94 -27.33
N LEU A 532 6.63 -3.23 -26.24
CA LEU A 532 7.56 -2.10 -26.18
C LEU A 532 8.91 -2.55 -25.66
N SER A 533 9.99 -2.13 -26.32
CA SER A 533 11.36 -2.33 -25.87
C SER A 533 12.02 -0.98 -25.56
N GLY A 534 13.01 -0.96 -24.67
CA GLY A 534 13.67 0.28 -24.24
C GLY A 534 12.85 1.14 -23.26
N ILE A 535 11.80 0.58 -22.65
CA ILE A 535 11.06 1.25 -21.58
C ILE A 535 11.73 0.96 -20.23
N SER A 536 12.66 1.82 -19.85
CA SER A 536 13.31 1.75 -18.54
C SER A 536 12.30 1.97 -17.42
N ALA A 537 12.22 1.02 -16.49
CA ALA A 537 11.36 1.07 -15.32
C ALA A 537 11.97 0.23 -14.20
N THR A 538 11.80 0.68 -12.95
CA THR A 538 12.06 -0.14 -11.75
C THR A 538 10.77 -0.72 -11.19
N ASN A 539 9.64 -0.08 -11.48
CA ASN A 539 8.33 -0.44 -10.96
C ASN A 539 7.23 -0.08 -11.98
N CYS A 540 6.09 -0.74 -11.85
CA CYS A 540 4.92 -0.48 -12.65
C CYS A 540 3.64 -0.94 -11.94
N GLU A 541 2.51 -0.30 -12.27
CA GLU A 541 1.22 -0.59 -11.65
C GLU A 541 0.05 -0.17 -12.56
N TRP A 542 -1.02 -0.97 -12.56
CA TRP A 542 -2.30 -0.60 -13.15
C TRP A 542 -3.04 0.38 -12.25
N ASP A 543 -3.72 1.35 -12.83
CA ASP A 543 -4.68 2.16 -12.09
C ASP A 543 -5.85 1.27 -11.60
N PRO A 544 -6.61 1.66 -10.55
CA PRO A 544 -7.70 0.86 -10.00
C PRO A 544 -8.80 0.52 -11.02
N THR A 545 -8.98 1.34 -12.07
CA THR A 545 -9.95 1.08 -13.15
C THR A 545 -9.37 0.21 -14.28
N GLY A 546 -8.07 -0.07 -14.23
CA GLY A 546 -7.34 -0.85 -15.23
C GLY A 546 -7.26 -0.21 -16.62
N ARG A 547 -7.63 1.07 -16.79
CA ARG A 547 -7.57 1.83 -18.06
C ARG A 547 -6.16 2.29 -18.39
N TYR A 548 -5.36 2.57 -17.37
CA TYR A 548 -4.04 3.14 -17.46
C TYR A 548 -3.01 2.29 -16.74
N PHE A 549 -1.80 2.28 -17.28
CA PHE A 549 -0.67 1.57 -16.72
C PHE A 549 0.47 2.56 -16.50
N ALA A 550 0.87 2.74 -15.24
CA ALA A 550 2.00 3.60 -14.89
C ALA A 550 3.27 2.76 -14.80
N VAL A 551 4.39 3.32 -15.29
CA VAL A 551 5.74 2.81 -15.02
C VAL A 551 6.61 3.95 -14.55
N TRP A 552 7.55 3.66 -13.65
CA TRP A 552 8.48 4.68 -13.18
C TRP A 552 9.85 4.11 -12.86
N VAL A 553 10.82 5.02 -12.81
CA VAL A 553 12.20 4.75 -12.39
C VAL A 553 12.42 5.43 -11.04
N SER A 554 12.51 4.63 -9.99
CA SER A 554 12.76 5.08 -8.63
C SER A 554 14.25 5.36 -8.41
N SER A 555 14.56 6.55 -7.88
CA SER A 555 15.89 6.93 -7.41
C SER A 555 16.33 6.20 -6.13
N ILE A 556 15.43 5.44 -5.48
CA ILE A 556 15.73 4.66 -4.27
C ILE A 556 16.64 3.48 -4.63
N HIS A 557 16.23 2.72 -5.65
CA HIS A 557 16.86 1.45 -6.03
C HIS A 557 17.82 1.59 -7.20
N GLU A 558 17.64 2.61 -8.04
CA GLU A 558 18.40 2.77 -9.27
C GLU A 558 18.88 4.22 -9.44
N GLN A 559 20.20 4.39 -9.42
CA GLN A 559 20.85 5.70 -9.52
C GLN A 559 21.39 5.99 -10.92
N ALA A 560 21.56 4.96 -11.77
CA ALA A 560 22.12 5.09 -13.11
C ALA A 560 21.06 5.51 -14.14
N LEU A 561 19.79 5.11 -13.94
CA LEU A 561 18.70 5.46 -14.85
C LEU A 561 18.13 6.85 -14.55
N THR A 562 17.76 7.58 -15.60
CA THR A 562 17.10 8.88 -15.47
C THR A 562 15.73 8.74 -14.80
N PRO A 563 15.51 9.34 -13.61
CA PRO A 563 14.26 9.21 -12.90
C PRO A 563 13.11 9.89 -13.66
N GLN A 564 12.05 9.13 -13.91
CA GLN A 564 10.88 9.54 -14.68
C GLN A 564 9.68 8.66 -14.34
N TYR A 565 8.48 9.12 -14.63
CA TYR A 565 7.30 8.27 -14.74
C TYR A 565 6.64 8.45 -16.10
N ARG A 566 5.97 7.39 -16.54
CA ARG A 566 5.22 7.35 -17.79
C ARG A 566 3.88 6.68 -17.54
N ILE A 567 2.85 7.13 -18.24
CA ILE A 567 1.50 6.58 -18.18
C ILE A 567 1.14 6.10 -19.58
N PHE A 568 0.70 4.85 -19.68
CA PHE A 568 0.24 4.21 -20.89
C PHE A 568 -1.25 3.93 -20.82
N ASP A 569 -1.90 3.84 -21.97
CA ASP A 569 -3.22 3.19 -22.05
C ASP A 569 -3.10 1.67 -21.88
N TYR A 570 -4.25 1.00 -21.79
CA TYR A 570 -4.31 -0.45 -21.61
C TYR A 570 -3.80 -1.28 -22.81
N THR A 571 -3.52 -0.66 -23.95
CA THR A 571 -2.93 -1.32 -25.12
C THR A 571 -1.43 -1.09 -25.23
N GLY A 572 -0.89 -0.20 -24.40
CA GLY A 572 0.52 0.18 -24.38
C GLY A 572 0.87 1.38 -25.25
N ASN A 573 -0.06 2.29 -25.54
CA ASN A 573 0.29 3.59 -26.13
C ASN A 573 0.71 4.56 -25.01
N GLU A 574 1.84 5.25 -25.18
CA GLU A 574 2.32 6.24 -24.20
C GLU A 574 1.42 7.48 -24.27
N LEU A 575 0.74 7.78 -23.17
CA LEU A 575 -0.13 8.95 -23.04
C LEU A 575 0.64 10.13 -22.46
N PHE A 576 1.47 9.87 -21.46
CA PHE A 576 2.19 10.90 -20.73
C PHE A 576 3.58 10.43 -20.30
N LYS A 577 4.53 11.37 -20.26
CA LYS A 577 5.89 11.15 -19.77
C LYS A 577 6.42 12.40 -19.09
N LYS A 578 6.97 12.23 -17.88
CA LYS A 578 7.62 13.33 -17.15
C LYS A 578 8.88 12.84 -16.44
N ALA A 579 10.00 13.51 -16.74
CA ALA A 579 11.24 13.34 -15.99
C ALA A 579 11.17 14.20 -14.71
N ILE A 580 11.48 13.59 -13.56
CA ILE A 580 11.49 14.29 -12.26
C ILE A 580 12.67 13.77 -11.46
N LYS A 581 13.57 14.64 -11.03
CA LYS A 581 14.78 14.25 -10.29
C LYS A 581 14.86 14.93 -8.92
N PRO A 582 15.07 14.17 -7.83
CA PRO A 582 14.88 12.72 -7.69
C PRO A 582 13.38 12.31 -7.67
N LEU A 583 13.09 11.03 -7.92
CA LEU A 583 11.74 10.44 -7.84
C LEU A 583 11.78 9.23 -6.88
N SER A 584 10.96 9.24 -5.83
CA SER A 584 10.85 8.12 -4.89
C SER A 584 9.90 7.06 -5.44
N HIS A 585 8.61 7.38 -5.57
CA HIS A 585 7.62 6.46 -6.08
C HIS A 585 6.37 7.16 -6.61
N PHE A 586 5.60 6.37 -7.35
CA PHE A 586 4.27 6.63 -7.85
C PHE A 586 3.30 5.68 -7.14
N ALA A 587 2.11 6.15 -6.75
CA ALA A 587 1.07 5.28 -6.19
C ALA A 587 -0.31 5.71 -6.68
N TRP A 588 -0.98 4.84 -7.44
CA TRP A 588 -2.40 5.02 -7.76
C TRP A 588 -3.23 4.98 -6.48
N ARG A 589 -4.23 5.86 -6.38
CA ARG A 589 -5.22 5.79 -5.31
C ARG A 589 -6.14 4.59 -5.57
N PRO A 590 -6.29 3.64 -4.63
CA PRO A 590 -7.26 2.56 -4.76
C PRO A 590 -8.70 3.09 -4.88
N MET A 591 -9.60 2.26 -5.41
CA MET A 591 -11.02 2.58 -5.48
C MET A 591 -11.79 1.69 -4.49
N PRO A 592 -12.73 2.24 -3.71
CA PRO A 592 -13.59 1.45 -2.84
C PRO A 592 -14.48 0.49 -3.66
N PRO A 593 -15.01 -0.57 -3.03
CA PRO A 593 -16.03 -1.42 -3.64
C PRO A 593 -17.20 -0.60 -4.19
N THR A 594 -17.73 -1.02 -5.34
CA THR A 594 -18.83 -0.31 -5.99
C THR A 594 -20.12 -0.40 -5.16
N LEU A 595 -20.85 0.73 -5.08
CA LEU A 595 -22.20 0.79 -4.50
C LEU A 595 -23.29 0.42 -5.52
N LEU A 596 -22.92 0.20 -6.79
CA LEU A 596 -23.88 -0.12 -7.85
C LEU A 596 -24.50 -1.50 -7.64
N THR A 597 -25.82 -1.56 -7.78
CA THR A 597 -26.51 -2.86 -7.77
C THR A 597 -26.25 -3.61 -9.09
N PRO A 598 -26.42 -4.94 -9.12
CA PRO A 598 -26.33 -5.70 -10.37
C PRO A 598 -27.29 -5.19 -11.46
N GLY A 599 -28.43 -4.61 -11.07
CA GLY A 599 -29.39 -3.99 -11.98
C GLY A 599 -28.86 -2.71 -12.62
N ASP A 600 -28.18 -1.86 -11.86
CA ASP A 600 -27.58 -0.62 -12.38
C ASP A 600 -26.39 -0.91 -13.30
N VAL A 601 -25.58 -1.91 -12.95
CA VAL A 601 -24.51 -2.41 -13.83
C VAL A 601 -25.08 -2.91 -15.16
N LYS A 602 -26.22 -3.61 -15.13
CA LYS A 602 -26.90 -4.06 -16.35
C LYS A 602 -27.38 -2.87 -17.20
N LYS A 603 -28.04 -1.88 -16.59
CA LYS A 603 -28.46 -0.64 -17.30
C LYS A 603 -27.27 0.08 -17.93
N ALA A 604 -26.15 0.19 -17.22
CA ALA A 604 -24.93 0.81 -17.74
C ALA A 604 -24.37 0.03 -18.96
N ARG A 605 -24.41 -1.30 -18.95
CA ARG A 605 -24.04 -2.14 -20.11
C ARG A 605 -24.98 -1.92 -21.29
N ASP A 606 -26.28 -1.78 -21.06
CA ASP A 606 -27.26 -1.54 -22.12
C ASP A 606 -27.04 -0.17 -22.79
N MET A 607 -26.62 0.84 -22.03
CA MET A 607 -26.27 2.18 -22.52
C MET A 607 -24.90 2.27 -23.21
N LEU A 608 -24.06 1.23 -23.12
CA LEU A 608 -22.67 1.26 -23.56
C LEU A 608 -22.53 1.65 -25.04
N LYS A 609 -23.42 1.16 -25.92
CA LYS A 609 -23.39 1.48 -27.35
C LYS A 609 -23.62 2.97 -27.63
N THR A 610 -24.52 3.60 -26.87
CA THR A 610 -24.81 5.03 -26.99
C THR A 610 -23.63 5.83 -26.46
N LEU A 611 -23.17 5.50 -25.25
CA LEU A 611 -22.00 6.14 -24.64
C LEU A 611 -20.76 6.05 -25.54
N MET A 612 -20.50 4.90 -26.15
CA MET A 612 -19.38 4.74 -27.10
C MET A 612 -19.46 5.72 -28.27
N ARG A 613 -20.66 5.92 -28.85
CA ARG A 613 -20.84 6.89 -29.94
C ARG A 613 -20.62 8.33 -29.46
N ASP A 614 -21.12 8.66 -28.28
CA ASP A 614 -20.95 10.00 -27.70
C ASP A 614 -19.46 10.26 -27.42
N TYR A 615 -18.74 9.31 -26.85
CA TYR A 615 -17.29 9.41 -26.63
C TYR A 615 -16.49 9.50 -27.94
N GLU A 616 -16.85 8.73 -28.97
CA GLU A 616 -16.23 8.83 -30.29
C GLU A 616 -16.43 10.21 -30.90
N ALA A 617 -17.65 10.78 -30.80
CA ALA A 617 -17.94 12.13 -31.27
C ALA A 617 -17.15 13.20 -30.51
N THR A 618 -17.11 13.13 -29.18
CA THR A 618 -16.31 14.04 -28.34
C THR A 618 -14.82 13.93 -28.66
N ALA A 619 -14.29 12.72 -28.87
CA ALA A 619 -12.88 12.52 -29.24
C ALA A 619 -12.54 13.10 -30.61
N ILE A 620 -13.46 13.04 -31.58
CA ILE A 620 -13.30 13.69 -32.89
C ILE A 620 -13.29 15.23 -32.73
N ALA A 621 -14.21 15.77 -31.92
CA ALA A 621 -14.30 17.21 -31.67
C ALA A 621 -13.04 17.76 -30.99
N LEU A 622 -12.55 17.09 -29.93
CA LEU A 622 -11.32 17.48 -29.24
C LEU A 622 -10.08 17.44 -30.16
N LYS A 623 -9.99 16.42 -31.03
CA LYS A 623 -8.92 16.35 -32.04
C LYS A 623 -8.99 17.50 -33.05
N ALA A 624 -10.20 17.90 -33.45
CA ALA A 624 -10.38 19.03 -34.35
C ALA A 624 -9.98 20.35 -33.69
N GLU A 625 -10.36 20.57 -32.43
CA GLU A 625 -9.97 21.75 -31.64
C GLU A 625 -8.45 21.83 -31.45
N GLU A 626 -7.81 20.71 -31.11
CA GLU A 626 -6.35 20.66 -30.95
C GLU A 626 -5.63 20.96 -32.27
N GLN A 627 -6.13 20.41 -33.39
CA GLN A 627 -5.58 20.70 -34.71
C GLN A 627 -5.72 22.19 -35.08
N GLU A 628 -6.86 22.80 -34.77
CA GLU A 628 -7.08 24.24 -34.97
C GLU A 628 -6.10 25.08 -34.13
N ARG A 629 -5.86 24.68 -32.88
CA ARG A 629 -4.88 25.34 -31.99
C ARG A 629 -3.47 25.28 -32.57
N ILE A 630 -3.04 24.10 -33.03
CA ILE A 630 -1.75 23.89 -33.67
C ILE A 630 -1.62 24.74 -34.95
N ASP A 631 -2.66 24.77 -35.78
CA ASP A 631 -2.67 25.54 -37.01
C ASP A 631 -2.60 27.05 -36.74
N LYS A 632 -3.26 27.53 -35.69
CA LYS A 632 -3.19 28.93 -35.24
C LYS A 632 -1.78 29.30 -34.74
N GLU A 633 -1.15 28.44 -33.95
CA GLU A 633 0.22 28.67 -33.47
C GLU A 633 1.22 28.65 -34.64
N ARG A 634 1.06 27.72 -35.58
CA ARG A 634 1.87 27.65 -36.80
C ARG A 634 1.74 28.92 -37.63
N LYS A 635 0.51 29.40 -37.86
CA LYS A 635 0.25 30.66 -38.58
C LYS A 635 0.90 31.85 -37.86
N SER A 636 0.77 31.94 -36.54
CA SER A 636 1.40 33.02 -35.77
C SER A 636 2.93 33.01 -35.89
N LYS A 637 3.57 31.83 -35.84
CA LYS A 637 5.03 31.69 -36.04
C LYS A 637 5.46 32.08 -37.45
N GLU A 638 4.66 31.70 -38.45
CA GLU A 638 4.90 32.05 -39.85
C GLU A 638 4.78 33.57 -40.08
N GLU A 639 3.75 34.21 -39.52
CA GLU A 639 3.59 35.66 -39.56
C GLU A 639 4.74 36.39 -38.89
N ASP A 640 5.18 35.93 -37.71
CA ASP A 640 6.31 36.52 -37.00
C ASP A 640 7.63 36.34 -37.75
N TYR A 641 7.84 35.19 -38.39
CA TYR A 641 8.97 34.95 -39.27
C TYR A 641 8.95 35.91 -40.48
N ILE A 642 7.80 36.05 -41.15
CA ILE A 642 7.62 36.98 -42.27
C ILE A 642 7.90 38.42 -41.83
N LYS A 643 7.40 38.85 -40.67
CA LYS A 643 7.69 40.18 -40.11
C LYS A 643 9.19 40.38 -39.89
N ARG A 644 9.87 39.42 -39.27
CA ARG A 644 11.33 39.47 -39.05
C ARG A 644 12.11 39.56 -40.36
N MET A 645 11.72 38.77 -41.37
CA MET A 645 12.35 38.81 -42.70
C MET A 645 12.13 40.15 -43.40
N LYS A 646 10.93 40.72 -43.31
CA LYS A 646 10.64 42.06 -43.85
C LYS A 646 11.46 43.15 -43.15
N ILE A 647 11.61 43.07 -41.83
CA ILE A 647 12.46 44.00 -41.07
C ILE A 647 13.93 43.84 -41.47
N ALA A 648 14.42 42.60 -41.59
CA ALA A 648 15.79 42.33 -42.02
C ALA A 648 16.06 42.83 -43.45
N ALA A 649 15.10 42.66 -44.37
CA ALA A 649 15.19 43.18 -45.73
C ALA A 649 15.24 44.71 -45.75
N ARG A 650 14.34 45.39 -45.02
CA ARG A 650 14.37 46.86 -44.88
C ARG A 650 15.68 47.36 -44.28
N TYR A 651 16.19 46.69 -43.25
CA TYR A 651 17.47 47.03 -42.64
C TYR A 651 18.65 46.85 -43.63
N ALA A 652 18.61 45.82 -44.46
CA ALA A 652 19.60 45.60 -45.51
C ALA A 652 19.54 46.67 -46.61
N GLU A 653 18.34 47.11 -46.99
CA GLU A 653 18.12 48.23 -47.92
C GLU A 653 18.62 49.55 -47.33
N GLU A 654 18.21 49.92 -46.10
CA GLU A 654 18.59 51.17 -45.43
C GLU A 654 20.10 51.31 -45.25
N ARG A 655 20.80 50.21 -44.99
CA ARG A 655 22.26 50.19 -44.84
C ARG A 655 23.01 49.90 -46.14
N ALA A 656 22.31 49.80 -47.27
CA ALA A 656 22.88 49.42 -48.55
C ALA A 656 23.82 48.18 -48.44
N LEU A 657 23.44 47.21 -47.60
CA LEU A 657 24.27 46.03 -47.32
C LEU A 657 24.44 45.17 -48.57
N GLU A 658 23.44 45.17 -49.47
CA GLU A 658 23.51 44.52 -50.78
C GLU A 658 24.64 45.12 -51.62
N GLN A 659 24.67 46.46 -51.74
CA GLN A 659 25.71 47.20 -52.45
C GLN A 659 27.07 47.01 -51.78
N THR A 660 27.14 47.09 -50.46
CA THR A 660 28.36 46.83 -49.69
C THR A 660 28.88 45.41 -49.92
N ARG A 661 27.98 44.43 -50.02
CA ARG A 661 28.32 43.03 -50.30
C ARG A 661 28.80 42.84 -51.74
N GLU A 662 28.18 43.50 -52.70
CA GLU A 662 28.61 43.53 -54.10
C GLU A 662 29.97 44.20 -54.26
N GLU A 663 30.20 45.33 -53.60
CA GLU A 663 31.49 46.03 -53.53
C GLU A 663 32.57 45.15 -52.89
N GLN A 664 32.28 44.49 -51.77
CA GLN A 664 33.21 43.55 -51.13
C GLN A 664 33.49 42.33 -52.01
N ARG A 665 32.50 41.82 -52.73
CA ARG A 665 32.68 40.75 -53.72
C ARG A 665 33.56 41.23 -54.88
N ALA A 666 33.29 42.40 -55.44
CA ALA A 666 34.09 42.99 -56.52
C ALA A 666 35.53 43.30 -56.08
N ASN A 667 35.71 43.73 -54.83
CA ASN A 667 37.01 44.01 -54.21
C ASN A 667 37.71 42.78 -53.62
N SER A 668 37.08 41.60 -53.69
CA SER A 668 37.69 40.35 -53.26
C SER A 668 38.98 40.09 -54.04
N LYS A 669 40.01 39.64 -53.33
CA LYS A 669 41.30 39.23 -53.91
C LYS A 669 41.11 38.23 -55.06
N TRP A 670 40.12 37.34 -54.96
CA TRP A 670 39.79 36.35 -55.98
C TRP A 670 39.16 36.95 -57.24
N VAL A 671 38.25 37.91 -57.09
CA VAL A 671 37.61 38.57 -58.24
C VAL A 671 38.63 39.46 -58.96
N ARG A 672 39.48 40.19 -58.21
CA ARG A 672 40.60 40.94 -58.78
C ARG A 672 41.60 40.03 -59.50
N PHE A 673 41.95 38.88 -58.90
CA PHE A 673 42.82 37.88 -59.51
C PHE A 673 42.20 37.33 -60.80
N ASN A 674 40.93 36.94 -60.80
CA ASN A 674 40.25 36.42 -61.98
C ASN A 674 40.10 37.47 -63.08
N ASN A 675 39.77 38.72 -62.75
CA ASN A 675 39.68 39.80 -63.74
C ASN A 675 41.05 40.13 -64.35
N ASN A 676 42.12 40.12 -63.55
CA ASN A 676 43.48 40.28 -64.08
C ASN A 676 43.92 39.09 -64.93
N ARG A 677 43.54 37.87 -64.53
CA ARG A 677 43.78 36.66 -65.31
C ARG A 677 43.06 36.73 -66.65
N LEU A 678 41.78 37.10 -66.64
CA LEU A 678 40.97 37.29 -67.86
C LEU A 678 41.61 38.32 -68.78
N LYS A 679 42.05 39.49 -68.26
CA LYS A 679 42.75 40.51 -69.07
C LYS A 679 44.12 40.09 -69.61
N ALA A 680 44.74 39.07 -69.03
CA ALA A 680 46.04 38.57 -69.47
C ALA A 680 45.94 37.45 -70.52
N LEU A 681 44.71 37.00 -70.84
CA LEU A 681 44.48 36.01 -71.88
C LEU A 681 44.39 36.70 -73.26
N PRO A 682 44.73 36.00 -74.36
CA PRO A 682 44.47 36.47 -75.72
C PRO A 682 42.97 36.62 -76.00
N GLU A 683 42.59 37.53 -76.90
CA GLU A 683 41.19 37.90 -77.18
C GLU A 683 40.33 36.70 -77.66
N GLU A 684 40.97 35.70 -78.28
CA GLU A 684 40.37 34.43 -78.71
C GLU A 684 39.94 33.52 -77.54
N GLU A 685 40.57 33.65 -76.37
CA GLU A 685 40.28 32.87 -75.16
C GLU A 685 39.33 33.59 -74.19
N HIS A 686 38.94 34.83 -74.51
CA HIS A 686 37.94 35.58 -73.72
C HIS A 686 36.52 35.06 -73.94
N ILE A 687 36.27 34.42 -75.08
CA ILE A 687 34.96 33.89 -75.45
C ILE A 687 34.91 32.43 -75.02
N ILE A 688 34.21 32.17 -73.92
CA ILE A 688 33.79 30.81 -73.60
C ILE A 688 32.69 30.47 -74.61
N HIS A 689 33.04 29.72 -75.67
CA HIS A 689 32.03 29.10 -76.52
C HIS A 689 31.07 28.27 -75.63
N GLU A 690 29.76 28.41 -75.85
CA GLU A 690 28.69 27.71 -75.12
C GLU A 690 28.88 26.18 -75.05
N ASP A 691 29.74 25.61 -75.89
CA ASP A 691 30.13 24.21 -75.91
C ASP A 691 30.75 23.72 -74.58
N VAL A 692 31.42 24.58 -73.80
CA VAL A 692 32.00 24.20 -72.50
C VAL A 692 30.92 23.99 -71.43
N THR A 693 29.81 24.72 -71.51
CA THR A 693 28.67 24.55 -70.62
C THR A 693 27.91 23.26 -70.89
N GLU A 694 27.77 22.84 -72.15
CA GLU A 694 27.13 21.56 -72.48
C GLU A 694 27.94 20.37 -71.99
N TYR A 695 29.27 20.36 -72.16
CA TYR A 695 30.11 19.25 -71.71
C TYR A 695 30.07 19.05 -70.19
N HIS A 696 30.04 20.16 -69.43
CA HIS A 696 29.92 20.13 -67.96
C HIS A 696 28.52 19.68 -67.50
N VAL A 697 27.46 20.05 -68.22
CA VAL A 697 26.09 19.61 -67.95
C VAL A 697 25.90 18.13 -68.27
N VAL A 698 26.50 17.63 -69.36
CA VAL A 698 26.51 16.21 -69.73
C VAL A 698 27.29 15.37 -68.70
N SER A 699 28.45 15.84 -68.26
CA SER A 699 29.24 15.23 -67.17
C SER A 699 28.45 15.12 -65.85
N ARG A 700 27.78 16.19 -65.42
CA ARG A 700 26.92 16.16 -64.21
C ARG A 700 25.75 15.20 -64.35
N ARG A 701 25.13 15.12 -65.54
CA ARG A 701 24.05 14.16 -65.82
C ARG A 701 24.54 12.71 -65.75
N GLN A 702 25.77 12.42 -66.18
CA GLN A 702 26.37 11.08 -66.06
C GLN A 702 26.70 10.68 -64.62
N VAL A 703 27.07 11.63 -63.76
CA VAL A 703 27.28 11.34 -62.32
C VAL A 703 25.94 11.07 -61.61
N GLY A 704 24.87 11.78 -61.98
CA GLY A 704 23.53 11.57 -61.42
C GLY A 704 22.88 10.22 -61.79
N THR A 705 23.14 9.69 -62.99
CA THR A 705 22.60 8.38 -63.43
C THR A 705 23.38 7.18 -62.87
N GLY A 706 24.63 7.37 -62.41
CA GLY A 706 25.40 6.35 -61.70
C GLY A 706 24.95 6.08 -60.26
N ALA A 707 24.20 7.00 -59.64
CA ALA A 707 23.71 6.87 -58.26
C ALA A 707 22.35 6.15 -58.14
N ALA A 708 21.67 5.86 -59.25
CA ALA A 708 20.41 5.10 -59.27
C ALA A 708 20.58 3.61 -59.61
N LYS A 709 21.83 3.14 -59.74
CA LYS A 709 22.18 1.71 -59.83
C LYS A 709 23.30 1.38 -58.85
N LYS A 710 23.01 1.45 -57.56
CA LYS A 710 23.62 0.62 -56.52
C LYS A 710 22.65 0.41 -55.38
#